data_AF-A0A7C9I143-F1
#
_entry.id   AF-A0A7C9I143-F1
#
_cell.length_a   1.000
_cell.length_b   1.000
_cell.length_c   1.000
_cell.angle_alpha   90.00
_cell.angle_beta   90.00
_cell.angle_gamma   90.00
#
_symmetry.space_group_name_H-M   'P 1'
#
loop_
_entity.id
_entity.type
_entity.pdbx_description
1 polymer ?
#
loop_
_entity_poly.entity_id
_entity_poly.type
_entity_poly.pdbx_seq_one_letter_code
_entity_poly.pdbx_strand_id
1 'polypeptide(L)'
;MRLTLLTDPDTQAALAATRTLVGQVANRLLVLARQQPGVPADTLAATLDGAAALPHGTRRAVAAEVERARHWSRGGLKTQSYWLDARSLRVTPAGQVSLWTVRGRVTLPTRLGNYQRHLLAQAAQTQGGARGGQITLSRAGEWYVRLNLGRAPAAPEPAPPSTDLLERQGHFERVERRLRGARPTPHTQGQWALALLQTGQTDRAELQLLTALGHPTPDARIYLGLSLLAGTRRDPQARLAQAERGLAARPDEFTRWWLRCSQARALVELGRAGAAQPIMAALLREVPPSELRSRARALYFAQGVSAALDDFAAQDRQAREALRLFDLLGIGSEGLSLRLDLAYRLYFRGRADEALTMTAEVIAMTARLDDPRAGVAHLICAEMHLLGEQFEQALSHLEQVHAAQQRHASDRLDVPARAFSAECLWRLGRLDWADFERRIEALHPTQDFDHVTRAFYTGLLAFEAGQLEAARAAFEQVVAGVALLDGFRLRASAFLAYGRWAAGEDLDSASADLRRALEHVGGELALTIDAGRLAPLYAACAERGIGGRSAERLARHLRPTLNVQTLGGFAVTLNGQPLHIRLTKARELLAYLLLHGPASRDTLMTALWNGEARRELGSYFKQALHALRAALRPHLPAGADPVPHVGGLYRLSERLNVQCDALALMERPQSADQMLATLDRYAGPFLPGTDTEWVSQQRETLEAQAQSLAMTLGAQLQATKPGQAARAYLHGARINPLFESAWQAAAAAYEQAGQPYLARHAREGYARALRQELG
;
A
#
# COMPACT_ATOMS: atom_id res chain seq x y z
N MET A 1 19.48 1.13 -41.33
CA MET A 1 20.73 1.85 -40.97
C MET A 1 20.72 3.25 -41.58
N ARG A 2 21.21 4.30 -40.89
CA ARG A 2 21.27 5.69 -41.42
C ARG A 2 22.71 6.04 -41.80
N LEU A 3 22.93 6.60 -43.00
CA LEU A 3 24.21 7.12 -43.46
C LEU A 3 24.04 8.58 -43.92
N THR A 4 24.89 9.50 -43.44
CA THR A 4 24.91 10.89 -43.90
C THR A 4 25.65 10.99 -45.22
N LEU A 5 25.00 11.56 -46.24
CA LEU A 5 25.57 11.75 -47.57
C LEU A 5 26.43 13.01 -47.57
N LEU A 6 27.63 12.92 -48.13
CA LEU A 6 28.48 14.06 -48.42
C LEU A 6 28.15 14.53 -49.84
N THR A 7 27.64 15.75 -49.96
CA THR A 7 27.10 16.29 -51.21
C THR A 7 27.75 17.63 -51.57
N ASP A 8 28.13 17.79 -52.83
CA ASP A 8 28.46 19.07 -53.45
C ASP A 8 27.19 19.83 -53.89
N PRO A 9 27.28 21.12 -54.25
CA PRO A 9 26.12 21.93 -54.63
C PRO A 9 25.29 21.36 -55.79
N ASP A 10 25.92 20.76 -56.79
CA ASP A 10 25.22 20.22 -57.97
C ASP A 10 24.42 18.96 -57.61
N THR A 11 25.01 18.10 -56.77
CA THR A 11 24.32 16.93 -56.24
C THR A 11 23.18 17.34 -55.30
N GLN A 12 23.37 18.36 -54.44
CA GLN A 12 22.28 18.86 -53.60
C GLN A 12 21.09 19.34 -54.44
N ALA A 13 21.35 20.06 -55.54
CA ALA A 13 20.32 20.49 -56.47
C ALA A 13 19.61 19.29 -57.14
N ALA A 14 20.36 18.25 -57.55
CA ALA A 14 19.80 17.05 -58.15
C ALA A 14 18.90 16.24 -57.18
N LEU A 15 19.32 16.10 -55.92
CA LEU A 15 18.55 15.43 -54.86
C LEU A 15 17.30 16.24 -54.50
N ALA A 16 17.41 17.56 -54.41
CA ALA A 16 16.28 18.45 -54.14
C ALA A 16 15.24 18.41 -55.27
N ALA A 17 15.66 18.49 -56.53
CA ALA A 17 14.78 18.39 -57.69
C ALA A 17 14.06 17.04 -57.74
N THR A 18 14.77 15.94 -57.47
CA THR A 18 14.19 14.59 -57.40
C THR A 18 13.15 14.49 -56.29
N ARG A 19 13.45 15.01 -55.10
CA ARG A 19 12.52 15.01 -53.97
C ARG A 19 11.25 15.80 -54.28
N THR A 20 11.37 16.97 -54.88
CA THR A 20 10.22 17.81 -55.25
C THR A 20 9.32 17.09 -56.24
N LEU A 21 9.89 16.51 -57.30
CA LEU A 21 9.11 15.75 -58.29
C LEU A 21 8.45 14.50 -57.67
N VAL A 22 9.18 13.74 -56.85
CA VAL A 22 8.59 12.59 -56.14
C VAL A 22 7.45 13.02 -55.22
N GLY A 23 7.60 14.11 -54.48
CA GLY A 23 6.55 14.62 -53.59
C GLY A 23 5.29 15.04 -54.36
N GLN A 24 5.44 15.65 -55.53
CA GLN A 24 4.32 16.01 -56.41
C GLN A 24 3.62 14.78 -56.98
N VAL A 25 4.38 13.83 -57.52
CA VAL A 25 3.84 12.58 -58.10
C VAL A 25 3.17 11.73 -57.01
N ALA A 26 3.81 11.56 -55.84
CA ALA A 26 3.28 10.74 -54.75
C ALA A 26 1.96 11.27 -54.19
N ASN A 27 1.83 12.58 -54.00
CA ASN A 27 0.59 13.17 -53.48
C ASN A 27 -0.55 13.15 -54.52
N ARG A 28 -0.25 13.41 -55.80
CA ARG A 28 -1.23 13.25 -56.89
C ARG A 28 -1.68 11.79 -57.02
N LEU A 29 -0.74 10.85 -56.95
CA LEU A 29 -1.02 9.42 -56.98
C LEU A 29 -1.86 8.96 -55.79
N LEU A 30 -1.60 9.49 -54.59
CA LEU A 30 -2.40 9.17 -53.40
C LEU A 30 -3.85 9.66 -53.52
N VAL A 31 -4.07 10.82 -54.13
CA VAL A 31 -5.42 11.34 -54.42
C VAL A 31 -6.13 10.42 -55.42
N LEU A 32 -5.48 10.06 -56.53
CA LEU A 32 -6.04 9.15 -57.53
C LEU A 32 -6.32 7.75 -56.95
N ALA A 33 -5.39 7.20 -56.17
CA ALA A 33 -5.56 5.91 -55.52
C ALA A 33 -6.72 5.92 -54.51
N ARG A 34 -6.97 7.03 -53.79
CA ARG A 34 -8.14 7.12 -52.91
C ARG A 34 -9.46 7.21 -53.69
N GLN A 35 -9.45 7.84 -54.86
CA GLN A 35 -10.62 7.93 -55.74
C GLN A 35 -10.92 6.61 -56.46
N GLN A 36 -9.91 5.75 -56.66
CA GLN A 36 -10.03 4.46 -57.35
C GLN A 36 -9.51 3.29 -56.50
N PRO A 37 -10.20 2.91 -55.40
CA PRO A 37 -9.74 1.91 -54.43
C PRO A 37 -9.47 0.52 -55.04
N GLY A 38 -10.12 0.16 -56.15
CA GLY A 38 -9.96 -1.14 -56.81
C GLY A 38 -8.76 -1.25 -57.77
N VAL A 39 -8.05 -0.15 -58.04
CA VAL A 39 -6.89 -0.14 -58.96
C VAL A 39 -5.59 -0.04 -58.16
N PRO A 40 -4.57 -0.88 -58.45
CA PRO A 40 -3.26 -0.76 -57.81
C PRO A 40 -2.56 0.58 -58.13
N ALA A 41 -1.89 1.17 -57.14
CA ALA A 41 -1.19 2.44 -57.29
C ALA A 41 -0.08 2.40 -58.36
N ASP A 42 0.54 1.25 -58.63
CA ASP A 42 1.58 1.12 -59.69
C ASP A 42 0.96 1.31 -61.10
N THR A 43 -0.26 0.82 -61.30
CA THR A 43 -1.02 1.01 -62.55
C THR A 43 -1.44 2.46 -62.72
N LEU A 44 -1.92 3.11 -61.66
CA LEU A 44 -2.29 4.52 -61.65
C LEU A 44 -1.08 5.47 -61.81
N ALA A 45 0.10 5.04 -61.38
CA ALA A 45 1.33 5.83 -61.53
C ALA A 45 1.73 6.00 -63.01
N ALA A 46 1.35 5.06 -63.88
CA ALA A 46 1.64 5.13 -65.31
C ALA A 46 0.80 6.18 -66.05
N THR A 47 -0.34 6.59 -65.50
CA THR A 47 -1.26 7.56 -66.11
C THR A 47 -1.04 9.00 -65.63
N LEU A 48 -0.04 9.24 -64.78
CA LEU A 48 0.26 10.55 -64.21
C LEU A 48 1.29 11.34 -65.02
N ASP A 49 0.93 12.55 -65.42
CA ASP A 49 1.86 13.49 -66.04
C ASP A 49 3.04 13.80 -65.12
N GLY A 50 4.25 13.69 -65.67
CA GLY A 50 5.51 13.88 -64.94
C GLY A 50 6.02 12.63 -64.20
N ALA A 51 5.24 11.55 -64.09
CA ALA A 51 5.74 10.30 -63.52
C ALA A 51 6.83 9.67 -64.40
N ALA A 52 6.73 9.79 -65.72
CA ALA A 52 7.73 9.26 -66.66
C ALA A 52 9.14 9.87 -66.48
N ALA A 53 9.24 11.08 -65.92
CA ALA A 53 10.51 11.73 -65.59
C ALA A 53 11.19 11.12 -64.34
N LEU A 54 10.49 10.27 -63.58
CA LEU A 54 11.08 9.51 -62.48
C LEU A 54 11.62 8.15 -62.99
N PRO A 55 12.82 7.76 -62.52
CA PRO A 55 13.35 6.43 -62.78
C PRO A 55 12.35 5.34 -62.40
N HIS A 56 12.26 4.27 -63.20
CA HIS A 56 11.27 3.20 -63.01
C HIS A 56 11.28 2.60 -61.59
N GLY A 57 12.47 2.37 -61.02
CA GLY A 57 12.59 1.86 -59.64
C GLY A 57 12.09 2.84 -58.57
N THR A 58 12.26 4.15 -58.81
CA THR A 58 11.73 5.22 -57.95
C THR A 58 10.21 5.28 -58.04
N ARG A 59 9.64 5.19 -59.25
CA ARG A 59 8.18 5.16 -59.43
C ARG A 59 7.53 4.00 -58.67
N ARG A 60 8.08 2.79 -58.81
CA ARG A 60 7.54 1.60 -58.11
C ARG A 60 7.64 1.73 -56.59
N ALA A 61 8.76 2.26 -56.08
CA ALA A 61 8.92 2.50 -54.65
C ALA A 61 7.89 3.51 -54.12
N VAL A 62 7.60 4.56 -54.88
CA VAL A 62 6.58 5.56 -54.56
C VAL A 62 5.17 4.95 -54.60
N ALA A 63 4.84 4.17 -55.63
CA ALA A 63 3.56 3.49 -55.75
C ALA A 63 3.30 2.54 -54.57
N ALA A 64 4.30 1.76 -54.16
CA ALA A 64 4.20 0.86 -53.00
C ALA A 64 3.99 1.60 -51.66
N GLU A 65 4.51 2.82 -51.52
CA GLU A 65 4.23 3.65 -50.34
C GLU A 65 2.82 4.23 -50.38
N VAL A 66 2.39 4.73 -51.55
CA VAL A 66 1.03 5.24 -51.74
C VAL A 66 -0.02 4.16 -51.47
N GLU A 67 0.22 2.93 -51.94
CA GLU A 67 -0.65 1.78 -51.71
C GLU A 67 -0.86 1.53 -50.21
N ARG A 68 0.20 1.64 -49.39
CA ARG A 68 0.12 1.50 -47.93
C ARG A 68 -0.61 2.67 -47.26
N ALA A 69 -0.39 3.88 -47.77
CA ALA A 69 -0.94 5.11 -47.18
C ALA A 69 -2.40 5.38 -47.60
N ARG A 70 -2.93 4.71 -48.64
CA ARG A 70 -4.28 4.96 -49.16
C ARG A 70 -5.38 4.71 -48.12
N HIS A 71 -5.14 3.81 -47.15
CA HIS A 71 -6.08 3.44 -46.09
C HIS A 71 -6.02 4.34 -44.83
N TRP A 72 -5.14 5.34 -44.80
CA TRP A 72 -5.01 6.21 -43.62
C TRP A 72 -6.08 7.32 -43.62
N SER A 73 -6.68 7.56 -42.44
CA SER A 73 -7.88 8.37 -42.27
C SER A 73 -7.69 9.88 -42.45
N ARG A 74 -6.46 10.43 -42.32
CA ARG A 74 -6.09 11.81 -42.70
C ARG A 74 -4.60 11.96 -43.05
N GLY A 75 -4.28 12.86 -43.98
CA GLY A 75 -2.90 13.29 -44.30
C GLY A 75 -2.38 12.91 -45.70
N GLY A 76 -1.39 13.67 -46.18
CA GLY A 76 -0.59 13.40 -47.39
C GLY A 76 0.79 12.81 -47.04
N LEU A 77 1.53 12.34 -48.05
CA LEU A 77 2.88 11.79 -47.82
C LEU A 77 3.89 12.91 -47.54
N LYS A 78 4.76 12.69 -46.55
CA LYS A 78 5.76 13.68 -46.13
C LYS A 78 6.72 14.00 -47.29
N THR A 79 6.79 15.28 -47.68
CA THR A 79 7.61 15.77 -48.81
C THR A 79 9.11 15.90 -48.50
N GLN A 80 9.51 15.68 -47.24
CA GLN A 80 10.90 15.79 -46.81
C GLN A 80 11.75 14.56 -47.16
N SER A 81 11.11 13.47 -47.59
CA SER A 81 11.77 12.21 -47.93
C SER A 81 11.21 11.58 -49.20
N TYR A 82 12.01 10.76 -49.87
CA TYR A 82 11.55 9.92 -50.96
C TYR A 82 12.17 8.52 -50.91
N TRP A 83 11.48 7.55 -51.49
CA TRP A 83 11.83 6.13 -51.43
C TRP A 83 12.45 5.66 -52.74
N LEU A 84 13.45 4.78 -52.62
CA LEU A 84 14.15 4.16 -53.73
C LEU A 84 14.21 2.66 -53.52
N ASP A 85 13.98 1.89 -54.59
CA ASP A 85 14.12 0.44 -54.57
C ASP A 85 15.59 0.00 -54.75
N ALA A 86 15.80 -1.31 -54.78
CA ALA A 86 17.11 -1.93 -54.96
C ALA A 86 17.80 -1.62 -56.31
N ARG A 87 17.02 -1.21 -57.32
CA ARG A 87 17.52 -0.87 -58.66
C ARG A 87 17.95 0.59 -58.71
N SER A 88 17.27 1.44 -57.95
CA SER A 88 17.51 2.88 -57.89
C SER A 88 18.46 3.31 -56.78
N LEU A 89 18.84 2.44 -55.85
CA LEU A 89 19.82 2.73 -54.78
C LEU A 89 20.69 1.51 -54.45
N ARG A 90 22.01 1.71 -54.46
CA ARG A 90 23.03 0.73 -54.08
C ARG A 90 24.06 1.35 -53.15
N VAL A 91 24.63 0.55 -52.24
CA VAL A 91 25.68 0.99 -51.33
C VAL A 91 26.84 0.02 -51.35
N THR A 92 28.07 0.54 -51.46
CA THR A 92 29.28 -0.28 -51.41
C THR A 92 29.71 -0.53 -49.95
N PRO A 93 30.51 -1.58 -49.67
CA PRO A 93 31.07 -1.82 -48.34
C PRO A 93 31.92 -0.66 -47.80
N ALA A 94 32.53 0.12 -48.72
CA ALA A 94 33.27 1.33 -48.41
C ALA A 94 32.38 2.56 -48.10
N GLY A 95 31.05 2.40 -48.10
CA GLY A 95 30.10 3.48 -47.81
C GLY A 95 29.84 4.46 -48.94
N GLN A 96 30.10 4.09 -50.19
CA GLN A 96 29.69 4.89 -51.34
C GLN A 96 28.23 4.56 -51.69
N VAL A 97 27.38 5.57 -51.75
CA VAL A 97 25.95 5.43 -52.07
C VAL A 97 25.71 5.87 -53.50
N SER A 98 25.33 4.92 -54.36
CA SER A 98 24.95 5.18 -55.75
C SER A 98 23.44 5.18 -55.88
N LEU A 99 22.84 6.29 -56.30
CA LEU A 99 21.40 6.45 -56.41
C LEU A 99 20.99 7.16 -57.70
N TRP A 100 19.75 6.94 -58.14
CA TRP A 100 19.17 7.64 -59.28
C TRP A 100 18.44 8.91 -58.87
N THR A 101 18.70 9.99 -59.61
CA THR A 101 18.02 11.28 -59.54
C THR A 101 17.33 11.58 -60.88
N VAL A 102 16.54 12.65 -60.92
CA VAL A 102 15.97 13.18 -62.18
C VAL A 102 17.03 13.71 -63.15
N ARG A 103 18.26 13.97 -62.67
CA ARG A 103 19.42 14.39 -63.47
C ARG A 103 20.35 13.23 -63.82
N GLY A 104 19.93 11.98 -63.60
CA GLY A 104 20.73 10.78 -63.81
C GLY A 104 21.29 10.19 -62.52
N ARG A 105 22.23 9.26 -62.67
CA ARG A 105 22.79 8.49 -61.55
C ARG A 105 23.95 9.23 -60.90
N VAL A 106 23.91 9.38 -59.58
CA VAL A 106 24.97 10.01 -58.77
C VAL A 106 25.55 9.00 -57.79
N THR A 107 26.83 9.13 -57.47
CA THR A 107 27.50 8.31 -56.45
C THR A 107 28.16 9.22 -55.42
N LEU A 108 27.81 9.02 -54.15
CA LEU A 108 28.11 9.94 -53.07
C LEU A 108 28.86 9.25 -51.94
N PRO A 109 29.94 9.86 -51.42
CA PRO A 109 30.58 9.39 -50.20
C PRO A 109 29.66 9.58 -48.99
N THR A 110 29.90 8.80 -47.93
CA THR A 110 29.15 8.94 -46.68
C THR A 110 30.07 9.05 -45.47
N ARG A 111 29.56 9.68 -44.40
CA ARG A 111 30.21 9.63 -43.09
C ARG A 111 29.90 8.28 -42.43
N LEU A 112 30.93 7.48 -42.14
CA LEU A 112 30.80 6.14 -41.57
C LEU A 112 31.57 5.99 -40.23
N GLY A 113 30.85 5.61 -39.17
CA GLY A 113 31.44 5.10 -37.94
C GLY A 113 31.86 3.62 -38.05
N ASN A 114 32.68 3.13 -37.11
CA ASN A 114 33.18 1.76 -37.08
C ASN A 114 32.05 0.71 -37.06
N TYR A 115 30.96 0.98 -36.33
CA TYR A 115 29.78 0.12 -36.28
C TYR A 115 29.04 0.03 -37.62
N GLN A 116 28.88 1.17 -38.33
CA GLN A 116 28.23 1.19 -39.64
C GLN A 116 29.07 0.46 -40.71
N ARG A 117 30.41 0.58 -40.63
CA ARG A 117 31.34 -0.19 -41.49
C ARG A 117 31.18 -1.70 -41.26
N HIS A 118 31.11 -2.12 -40.01
CA HIS A 118 30.88 -3.53 -39.66
C HIS A 118 29.53 -4.05 -40.21
N LEU A 119 28.45 -3.29 -40.06
CA LEU A 119 27.13 -3.66 -40.59
C LEU A 119 27.08 -3.71 -42.12
N LEU A 120 27.78 -2.81 -42.83
CA LEU A 120 27.88 -2.85 -44.29
C LEU A 120 28.70 -4.05 -44.77
N ALA A 121 29.79 -4.38 -44.08
CA ALA A 121 30.63 -5.55 -44.38
C ALA A 121 29.86 -6.87 -44.20
N GLN A 122 29.10 -7.00 -43.11
CA GLN A 122 28.23 -8.15 -42.88
C GLN A 122 27.11 -8.25 -43.93
N ALA A 123 26.46 -7.13 -44.27
CA ALA A 123 25.41 -7.12 -45.28
C ALA A 123 25.90 -7.47 -46.70
N ALA A 124 27.18 -7.19 -47.00
CA ALA A 124 27.81 -7.55 -48.28
C ALA A 124 28.13 -9.05 -48.40
N GLN A 125 28.34 -9.75 -47.28
CA GLN A 125 28.62 -11.20 -47.24
C GLN A 125 27.34 -12.05 -47.41
N THR A 126 26.18 -11.53 -47.02
CA THR A 126 24.88 -12.15 -47.30
C THR A 126 24.42 -11.81 -48.72
N GLN A 127 23.95 -12.78 -49.54
CA GLN A 127 23.52 -12.61 -50.95
C GLN A 127 22.41 -11.56 -51.22
N GLY A 128 21.97 -10.82 -50.19
CA GLY A 128 21.04 -9.70 -50.27
C GLY A 128 21.69 -8.34 -50.53
N GLY A 129 22.81 -7.96 -49.92
CA GLY A 129 23.32 -6.57 -49.98
C GLY A 129 22.34 -5.50 -49.48
N ALA A 130 22.81 -4.26 -49.26
CA ALA A 130 21.93 -3.13 -48.92
C ALA A 130 21.09 -2.73 -50.14
N ARG A 131 19.80 -3.07 -50.13
CA ARG A 131 18.88 -2.91 -51.27
C ARG A 131 17.77 -1.92 -50.95
N GLY A 132 17.79 -0.78 -51.65
CA GLY A 132 16.78 0.27 -51.48
C GLY A 132 16.89 1.03 -50.15
N GLY A 133 16.09 2.09 -50.04
CA GLY A 133 16.11 2.93 -48.85
C GLY A 133 15.31 4.21 -49.01
N GLN A 134 15.35 5.02 -47.96
CA GLN A 134 14.68 6.32 -47.90
C GLN A 134 15.73 7.44 -47.87
N ILE A 135 15.67 8.36 -48.82
CA ILE A 135 16.48 9.58 -48.82
C ILE A 135 15.71 10.65 -48.09
N THR A 136 16.36 11.37 -47.18
CA THR A 136 15.73 12.43 -46.38
C THR A 136 16.65 13.63 -46.23
N LEU A 137 16.08 14.83 -46.34
CA LEU A 137 16.76 16.06 -45.96
C LEU A 137 16.46 16.36 -44.49
N SER A 138 17.49 16.51 -43.66
CA SER A 138 17.34 16.90 -42.27
C SER A 138 16.96 18.38 -42.12
N ARG A 139 16.48 18.77 -40.94
CA ARG A 139 16.23 20.19 -40.61
C ARG A 139 17.51 21.05 -40.63
N ALA A 140 18.67 20.43 -40.47
CA ALA A 140 19.97 21.09 -40.50
C ALA A 140 20.58 21.17 -41.93
N GLY A 141 19.81 20.83 -42.98
CA GLY A 141 20.27 20.89 -44.38
C GLY A 141 21.11 19.70 -44.84
N GLU A 142 21.45 18.75 -43.96
CA GLU A 142 22.19 17.55 -44.35
C GLU A 142 21.28 16.48 -44.99
N TRP A 143 21.74 15.87 -46.09
CA TRP A 143 21.10 14.71 -46.71
C TRP A 143 21.55 13.42 -46.05
N TYR A 144 20.62 12.50 -45.81
CA TYR A 144 20.96 11.16 -45.35
C TYR A 144 20.11 10.09 -46.03
N VAL A 145 20.67 8.89 -46.14
CA VAL A 145 19.97 7.69 -46.59
C VAL A 145 19.70 6.79 -45.40
N ARG A 146 18.46 6.32 -45.29
CA ARG A 146 18.07 5.22 -44.42
C ARG A 146 17.99 3.94 -45.24
N LEU A 147 18.99 3.09 -45.09
CA LEU A 147 19.10 1.80 -45.77
C LEU A 147 18.28 0.73 -45.08
N ASN A 148 17.60 -0.06 -45.90
CA ASN A 148 17.04 -1.34 -45.50
C ASN A 148 18.14 -2.39 -45.73
N LEU A 149 18.84 -2.76 -44.66
CA LEU A 149 19.74 -3.91 -44.71
C LEU A 149 18.84 -5.14 -44.72
N GLY A 150 18.85 -5.90 -45.82
CA GLY A 150 18.12 -7.16 -45.87
C GLY A 150 18.58 -8.04 -44.71
N ARG A 151 17.64 -8.57 -43.92
CA ARG A 151 17.94 -9.75 -43.11
C ARG A 151 18.41 -10.83 -44.08
N ALA A 152 19.41 -11.63 -43.67
CA ALA A 152 19.78 -12.87 -44.34
C ALA A 152 18.51 -13.62 -44.79
N PRO A 153 18.52 -14.32 -45.95
CA PRO A 153 17.39 -15.17 -46.29
C PRO A 153 17.09 -16.04 -45.07
N ALA A 154 15.83 -16.00 -44.64
CA ALA A 154 15.37 -16.86 -43.58
C ALA A 154 15.80 -18.28 -43.98
N ALA A 155 16.35 -19.02 -43.00
CA ALA A 155 16.14 -20.46 -43.00
C ALA A 155 14.67 -20.72 -43.39
N PRO A 156 14.34 -21.80 -44.12
CA PRO A 156 12.96 -22.14 -44.44
C PRO A 156 12.11 -21.85 -43.21
N GLU A 157 11.01 -21.10 -43.39
CA GLU A 157 10.14 -20.64 -42.31
C GLU A 157 10.17 -21.68 -41.19
N PRO A 158 10.72 -21.36 -39.99
CA PRO A 158 10.89 -22.39 -38.98
C PRO A 158 9.53 -23.03 -38.81
N ALA A 159 9.47 -24.34 -39.02
CA ALA A 159 8.23 -25.08 -38.94
C ALA A 159 7.46 -24.58 -37.72
N PRO A 160 6.14 -24.30 -37.84
CA PRO A 160 5.37 -23.70 -36.76
C PRO A 160 5.72 -24.42 -35.46
N PRO A 161 6.18 -23.69 -34.41
CA PRO A 161 6.83 -24.30 -33.24
C PRO A 161 5.97 -25.42 -32.70
N SER A 162 6.49 -26.62 -32.45
CA SER A 162 5.66 -27.77 -32.06
C SER A 162 4.74 -27.45 -30.88
N THR A 163 3.62 -28.17 -30.73
CA THR A 163 2.76 -28.00 -29.55
C THR A 163 3.53 -28.20 -28.25
N ASP A 164 4.52 -29.09 -28.23
CA ASP A 164 5.43 -29.29 -27.10
C ASP A 164 6.29 -28.04 -26.82
N LEU A 165 6.83 -27.40 -27.85
CA LEU A 165 7.62 -26.18 -27.67
C LEU A 165 6.74 -25.00 -27.20
N LEU A 166 5.53 -24.89 -27.74
CA LEU A 166 4.55 -23.89 -27.31
C LEU A 166 4.11 -24.12 -25.86
N GLU A 167 3.86 -25.37 -25.46
CA GLU A 167 3.55 -25.76 -24.08
C GLU A 167 4.70 -25.39 -23.13
N ARG A 168 5.94 -25.79 -23.49
CA ARG A 168 7.15 -25.47 -22.72
C ARG A 168 7.39 -23.97 -22.57
N GLN A 169 7.05 -23.18 -23.58
CA GLN A 169 7.14 -21.70 -23.55
C GLN A 169 5.95 -21.05 -22.83
N GLY A 170 4.90 -21.80 -22.53
CA GLY A 170 3.67 -21.34 -21.88
C GLY A 170 2.70 -20.60 -22.80
N HIS A 171 2.80 -20.79 -24.11
CA HIS A 171 1.86 -20.25 -25.08
C HIS A 171 0.57 -21.09 -25.17
N PHE A 172 -0.11 -21.28 -24.03
CA PHE A 172 -1.24 -22.19 -23.88
C PHE A 172 -2.43 -21.86 -24.79
N GLU A 173 -2.72 -20.59 -25.06
CA GLU A 173 -3.75 -20.21 -26.04
C GLU A 173 -3.45 -20.71 -27.46
N ARG A 174 -2.16 -20.75 -27.83
CA ARG A 174 -1.73 -21.25 -29.14
C ARG A 174 -1.77 -22.77 -29.18
N VAL A 175 -1.47 -23.43 -28.06
CA VAL A 175 -1.63 -24.89 -27.89
C VAL A 175 -3.11 -25.25 -28.06
N GLU A 176 -4.01 -24.60 -27.31
CA GLU A 176 -5.45 -24.83 -27.39
C GLU A 176 -5.97 -24.64 -28.82
N ARG A 177 -5.59 -23.53 -29.48
CA ARG A 177 -6.03 -23.24 -30.86
C ARG A 177 -5.59 -24.30 -31.86
N ARG A 178 -4.41 -24.90 -31.67
CA ARG A 178 -3.87 -25.93 -32.59
C ARG A 178 -4.42 -27.31 -32.33
N LEU A 179 -4.72 -27.64 -31.08
CA LEU A 179 -5.27 -28.95 -30.72
C LEU A 179 -6.79 -29.00 -30.91
N ARG A 180 -7.45 -27.85 -31.10
CA ARG A 180 -8.88 -27.77 -31.42
C ARG A 180 -9.19 -28.50 -32.73
N GLY A 181 -9.93 -29.61 -32.64
CA GLY A 181 -10.35 -30.43 -33.79
C GLY A 181 -9.30 -31.43 -34.30
N ALA A 182 -8.14 -31.55 -33.62
CA ALA A 182 -7.16 -32.59 -33.93
C ALA A 182 -7.64 -33.96 -33.44
N ARG A 183 -7.18 -35.05 -34.08
CA ARG A 183 -7.43 -36.40 -33.57
C ARG A 183 -6.71 -36.57 -32.22
N PRO A 184 -7.44 -36.88 -31.14
CA PRO A 184 -6.85 -36.94 -29.80
C PRO A 184 -5.96 -38.18 -29.65
N THR A 185 -4.75 -37.96 -29.14
CA THR A 185 -3.91 -38.99 -28.52
C THR A 185 -3.86 -38.70 -27.02
N PRO A 186 -3.47 -39.66 -26.15
CA PRO A 186 -3.34 -39.40 -24.71
C PRO A 186 -2.44 -38.18 -24.42
N HIS A 187 -1.35 -38.03 -25.17
CA HIS A 187 -0.45 -36.88 -25.09
C HIS A 187 -1.15 -35.56 -25.45
N THR A 188 -1.80 -35.48 -26.63
CA THR A 188 -2.45 -34.24 -27.06
C THR A 188 -3.70 -33.91 -26.25
N GLN A 189 -4.40 -34.90 -25.70
CA GLN A 189 -5.47 -34.70 -24.72
C GLN A 189 -4.92 -34.09 -23.43
N GLY A 190 -3.82 -34.64 -22.90
CA GLY A 190 -3.14 -34.07 -21.73
C GLY A 190 -2.68 -32.63 -21.97
N GLN A 191 -2.05 -32.35 -23.11
CA GLN A 191 -1.64 -30.99 -23.50
C GLN A 191 -2.81 -30.03 -23.61
N TRP A 192 -3.91 -30.48 -24.22
CA TRP A 192 -5.10 -29.65 -24.38
C TRP A 192 -5.77 -29.36 -23.04
N ALA A 193 -5.89 -30.37 -22.17
CA ALA A 193 -6.41 -30.19 -20.82
C ALA A 193 -5.58 -29.21 -19.98
N LEU A 194 -4.25 -29.33 -20.01
CA LEU A 194 -3.37 -28.37 -19.34
C LEU A 194 -3.50 -26.96 -19.92
N ALA A 195 -3.61 -26.84 -21.25
CA ALA A 195 -3.83 -25.54 -21.89
C ALA A 195 -5.15 -24.90 -21.44
N LEU A 196 -6.23 -25.68 -21.35
CA LEU A 196 -7.54 -25.22 -20.86
C LEU A 196 -7.46 -24.76 -19.38
N LEU A 197 -6.73 -25.48 -18.51
CA LEU A 197 -6.52 -25.03 -17.13
C LEU A 197 -5.78 -23.69 -17.07
N GLN A 198 -4.72 -23.53 -17.87
CA GLN A 198 -3.92 -22.32 -17.87
C GLN A 198 -4.64 -21.12 -18.51
N THR A 199 -5.62 -21.35 -19.39
CA THR A 199 -6.49 -20.31 -19.96
C THR A 199 -7.78 -20.07 -19.16
N GLY A 200 -7.92 -20.69 -17.98
CA GLY A 200 -9.04 -20.47 -17.06
C GLY A 200 -10.34 -21.21 -17.42
N GLN A 201 -10.33 -22.12 -18.41
CA GLN A 201 -11.47 -22.95 -18.79
C GLN A 201 -11.55 -24.22 -17.92
N THR A 202 -11.65 -24.06 -16.60
CA THR A 202 -11.51 -25.12 -15.60
C THR A 202 -12.48 -26.29 -15.80
N ASP A 203 -13.78 -26.01 -15.99
CA ASP A 203 -14.79 -27.06 -16.14
C ASP A 203 -14.56 -27.93 -17.39
N ARG A 204 -14.18 -27.28 -18.50
CA ARG A 204 -13.83 -27.97 -19.74
C ARG A 204 -12.56 -28.78 -19.56
N ALA A 205 -11.57 -28.23 -18.87
CA ALA A 205 -10.34 -28.96 -18.60
C ALA A 205 -10.59 -30.21 -17.75
N GLU A 206 -11.42 -30.12 -16.71
CA GLU A 206 -11.78 -31.26 -15.87
C GLU A 206 -12.47 -32.37 -16.67
N LEU A 207 -13.48 -32.02 -17.49
CA LEU A 207 -14.14 -32.99 -18.35
C LEU A 207 -13.15 -33.69 -19.29
N GLN A 208 -12.19 -32.95 -19.87
CA GLN A 208 -11.15 -33.53 -20.71
C GLN A 208 -10.21 -34.44 -19.93
N LEU A 209 -9.81 -34.06 -18.71
CA LEU A 209 -8.95 -34.87 -17.85
C LEU A 209 -9.62 -36.19 -17.45
N LEU A 210 -10.89 -36.14 -17.03
CA LEU A 210 -11.66 -37.33 -16.66
C LEU A 210 -11.88 -38.27 -17.84
N THR A 211 -12.13 -37.72 -19.03
CA THR A 211 -12.27 -38.50 -20.26
C THR A 211 -10.95 -39.19 -20.62
N ALA A 212 -9.84 -38.46 -20.58
CA ALA A 212 -8.52 -38.98 -20.94
C ALA A 212 -7.98 -39.98 -19.90
N LEU A 213 -8.40 -39.87 -18.63
CA LEU A 213 -8.06 -40.82 -17.56
C LEU A 213 -8.60 -42.23 -17.83
N GLY A 214 -9.69 -42.35 -18.58
CA GLY A 214 -10.27 -43.65 -18.99
C GLY A 214 -9.45 -44.41 -20.02
N HIS A 215 -8.38 -43.82 -20.56
CA HIS A 215 -7.48 -44.51 -21.50
C HIS A 215 -6.64 -45.59 -20.77
N PRO A 216 -6.35 -46.76 -21.38
CA PRO A 216 -5.58 -47.83 -20.72
C PRO A 216 -4.19 -47.40 -20.24
N THR A 217 -3.59 -46.44 -20.95
CA THR A 217 -2.30 -45.83 -20.60
C THR A 217 -2.44 -44.30 -20.65
N PRO A 218 -2.89 -43.66 -19.54
CA PRO A 218 -3.01 -42.21 -19.48
C PRO A 218 -1.63 -41.54 -19.51
N ASP A 219 -1.52 -40.44 -20.24
CA ASP A 219 -0.31 -39.60 -20.22
C ASP A 219 -0.09 -38.95 -18.85
N ALA A 220 1.17 -38.76 -18.45
CA ALA A 220 1.52 -38.15 -17.17
C ALA A 220 0.94 -36.73 -16.99
N ARG A 221 0.70 -35.98 -18.08
CA ARG A 221 0.06 -34.66 -18.07
C ARG A 221 -1.37 -34.69 -17.52
N ILE A 222 -2.07 -35.80 -17.67
CA ILE A 222 -3.44 -35.95 -17.15
C ILE A 222 -3.41 -35.92 -15.63
N TYR A 223 -2.50 -36.69 -15.02
CA TYR A 223 -2.30 -36.69 -13.59
C TYR A 223 -1.79 -35.33 -13.07
N LEU A 224 -0.95 -34.64 -13.84
CA LEU A 224 -0.56 -33.28 -13.51
C LEU A 224 -1.77 -32.32 -13.51
N GLY A 225 -2.63 -32.37 -14.51
CA GLY A 225 -3.85 -31.57 -14.57
C GLY A 225 -4.79 -31.84 -13.39
N LEU A 226 -4.99 -33.12 -13.03
CA LEU A 226 -5.76 -33.52 -11.86
C LEU A 226 -5.12 -33.06 -10.54
N SER A 227 -3.79 -33.08 -10.45
CA SER A 227 -3.06 -32.54 -9.30
C SER A 227 -3.28 -31.02 -9.17
N LEU A 228 -3.24 -30.28 -10.28
CA LEU A 228 -3.51 -28.82 -10.27
C LEU A 228 -4.97 -28.51 -9.88
N LEU A 229 -5.95 -29.29 -10.36
CA LEU A 229 -7.36 -29.17 -9.96
C LEU A 229 -7.59 -29.49 -8.48
N ALA A 230 -6.94 -30.52 -7.94
CA ALA A 230 -6.99 -30.79 -6.51
C ALA A 230 -6.44 -29.60 -5.70
N GLY A 231 -5.39 -28.94 -6.21
CA GLY A 231 -4.88 -27.70 -5.64
C GLY A 231 -5.90 -26.56 -5.63
N THR A 232 -6.66 -26.34 -6.71
CA THR A 232 -7.70 -25.29 -6.74
C THR A 232 -8.85 -25.59 -5.79
N ARG A 233 -9.13 -26.88 -5.52
CA ARG A 233 -10.11 -27.35 -4.55
C ARG A 233 -9.62 -27.40 -3.10
N ARG A 234 -8.36 -27.00 -2.85
CA ARG A 234 -7.71 -27.07 -1.54
C ARG A 234 -7.72 -28.49 -0.95
N ASP A 235 -7.55 -29.51 -1.80
CA ASP A 235 -7.37 -30.90 -1.40
C ASP A 235 -5.89 -31.29 -1.57
N PRO A 236 -5.04 -31.05 -0.56
CA PRO A 236 -3.61 -31.31 -0.67
C PRO A 236 -3.30 -32.82 -0.68
N GLN A 237 -4.19 -33.68 -0.16
CA GLN A 237 -4.00 -35.13 -0.21
C GLN A 237 -4.22 -35.65 -1.63
N ALA A 238 -5.33 -35.28 -2.27
CA ALA A 238 -5.58 -35.63 -3.66
C ALA A 238 -4.50 -35.03 -4.58
N ARG A 239 -4.06 -33.80 -4.32
CA ARG A 239 -2.97 -33.17 -5.06
C ARG A 239 -1.69 -34.00 -5.02
N LEU A 240 -1.30 -34.47 -3.84
CA LEU A 240 -0.12 -35.30 -3.64
C LEU A 240 -0.26 -36.65 -4.36
N ALA A 241 -1.39 -37.34 -4.17
CA ALA A 241 -1.65 -38.64 -4.78
C ALA A 241 -1.61 -38.59 -6.31
N GLN A 242 -2.20 -37.55 -6.92
CA GLN A 242 -2.16 -37.39 -8.38
C GLN A 242 -0.75 -37.02 -8.87
N ALA A 243 0.01 -36.19 -8.14
CA ALA A 243 1.39 -35.90 -8.50
C ALA A 243 2.26 -37.16 -8.51
N GLU A 244 2.10 -38.03 -7.52
CA GLU A 244 2.83 -39.31 -7.42
C GLU A 244 2.45 -40.29 -8.53
N ARG A 245 1.16 -40.42 -8.86
CA ARG A 245 0.69 -41.20 -10.01
C ARG A 245 1.27 -40.69 -11.32
N GLY A 246 1.32 -39.37 -11.51
CA GLY A 246 1.95 -38.75 -12.67
C GLY A 246 3.44 -39.05 -12.77
N LEU A 247 4.17 -39.04 -11.65
CA LEU A 247 5.59 -39.39 -11.62
C LEU A 247 5.83 -40.87 -11.95
N ALA A 248 4.93 -41.77 -11.54
CA ALA A 248 4.98 -43.19 -11.88
C ALA A 248 4.65 -43.46 -13.37
N ALA A 249 3.90 -42.58 -14.03
CA ALA A 249 3.47 -42.69 -15.43
C ALA A 249 4.56 -42.34 -16.47
N ARG A 250 5.85 -42.42 -16.10
CA ARG A 250 7.02 -42.15 -16.97
C ARG A 250 6.93 -40.81 -17.73
N PRO A 251 6.81 -39.67 -17.01
CA PRO A 251 6.72 -38.35 -17.63
C PRO A 251 7.99 -37.98 -18.41
N ASP A 252 7.81 -37.18 -19.46
CA ASP A 252 8.91 -36.39 -20.04
C ASP A 252 9.49 -35.41 -19.00
N GLU A 253 10.67 -34.86 -19.29
CA GLU A 253 11.40 -34.00 -18.36
C GLU A 253 10.57 -32.79 -17.89
N PHE A 254 9.91 -32.09 -18.81
CA PHE A 254 9.11 -30.90 -18.51
C PHE A 254 7.95 -31.23 -17.56
N THR A 255 7.20 -32.29 -17.88
CA THR A 255 6.08 -32.76 -17.07
C THR A 255 6.54 -33.24 -15.70
N ARG A 256 7.69 -33.94 -15.64
CA ARG A 256 8.29 -34.42 -14.39
C ARG A 256 8.66 -33.27 -13.44
N TRP A 257 9.27 -32.21 -13.97
CA TRP A 257 9.63 -31.04 -13.17
C TRP A 257 8.39 -30.38 -12.55
N TRP A 258 7.31 -30.30 -13.32
CA TRP A 258 6.08 -29.65 -12.88
C TRP A 258 5.30 -30.52 -11.88
N LEU A 259 5.31 -31.85 -12.06
CA LEU A 259 4.80 -32.80 -11.08
C LEU A 259 5.55 -32.71 -9.74
N ARG A 260 6.88 -32.61 -9.75
CA ARG A 260 7.68 -32.42 -8.52
C ARG A 260 7.38 -31.09 -7.81
N CYS A 261 7.15 -30.02 -8.57
CA CYS A 261 6.68 -28.75 -8.01
C CYS A 261 5.32 -28.92 -7.31
N SER A 262 4.37 -29.62 -7.96
CA SER A 262 3.05 -29.88 -7.36
C SER A 262 3.14 -30.78 -6.13
N GLN A 263 3.98 -31.81 -6.16
CA GLN A 263 4.27 -32.69 -5.03
C GLN A 263 4.82 -31.91 -3.84
N ALA A 264 5.84 -31.07 -4.06
CA ALA A 264 6.43 -30.24 -3.01
C ALA A 264 5.41 -29.28 -2.41
N ARG A 265 4.56 -28.65 -3.23
CA ARG A 265 3.50 -27.77 -2.74
C ARG A 265 2.48 -28.51 -1.88
N ALA A 266 2.05 -29.70 -2.31
CA ALA A 266 1.13 -30.53 -1.52
C ALA A 266 1.75 -30.95 -0.17
N LEU A 267 3.03 -31.31 -0.15
CA LEU A 267 3.75 -31.62 1.09
C LEU A 267 3.81 -30.42 2.03
N VAL A 268 4.04 -29.21 1.52
CA VAL A 268 3.98 -27.97 2.34
C VAL A 268 2.58 -27.77 2.90
N GLU A 269 1.53 -27.90 2.08
CA GLU A 269 0.13 -27.75 2.50
C GLU A 269 -0.29 -28.81 3.55
N LEU A 270 0.37 -29.97 3.57
CA LEU A 270 0.19 -31.02 4.58
C LEU A 270 1.06 -30.85 5.84
N GLY A 271 1.80 -29.75 5.97
CA GLY A 271 2.73 -29.51 7.09
C GLY A 271 4.00 -30.37 7.04
N ARG A 272 4.34 -30.94 5.88
CA ARG A 272 5.49 -31.84 5.66
C ARG A 272 6.59 -31.15 4.85
N ALA A 273 6.86 -29.88 5.13
CA ALA A 273 7.83 -29.07 4.36
C ALA A 273 9.26 -29.67 4.36
N GLY A 274 9.67 -30.36 5.43
CA GLY A 274 10.95 -31.06 5.49
C GLY A 274 11.11 -32.16 4.44
N ALA A 275 10.02 -32.82 4.03
CA ALA A 275 10.03 -33.79 2.94
C ALA A 275 10.07 -33.11 1.55
N ALA A 276 9.53 -31.90 1.43
CA ALA A 276 9.53 -31.13 0.19
C ALA A 276 10.92 -30.53 -0.14
N GLN A 277 11.71 -30.18 0.87
CA GLN A 277 13.03 -29.55 0.70
C GLN A 277 14.02 -30.36 -0.16
N PRO A 278 14.29 -31.65 0.10
CA PRO A 278 15.20 -32.43 -0.74
C PRO A 278 14.67 -32.61 -2.17
N ILE A 279 13.34 -32.69 -2.36
CA ILE A 279 12.71 -32.78 -3.69
C ILE A 279 13.00 -31.52 -4.51
N MET A 280 12.80 -30.34 -3.92
CA MET A 280 13.05 -29.07 -4.61
C MET A 280 14.54 -28.80 -4.83
N ALA A 281 15.41 -29.17 -3.87
CA ALA A 281 16.86 -29.06 -4.04
C ALA A 281 17.38 -29.97 -5.17
N ALA A 282 16.85 -31.20 -5.29
CA ALA A 282 17.16 -32.08 -6.42
C ALA A 282 16.65 -31.50 -7.74
N LEU A 283 15.40 -31.01 -7.77
CA LEU A 283 14.82 -30.41 -8.97
C LEU A 283 15.64 -29.21 -9.48
N LEU A 284 16.05 -28.29 -8.61
CA LEU A 284 16.82 -27.10 -9.02
C LEU A 284 18.21 -27.43 -9.59
N ARG A 285 18.78 -28.60 -9.24
CA ARG A 285 20.01 -29.15 -9.84
C ARG A 285 19.74 -29.85 -11.17
N GLU A 286 18.57 -30.48 -11.31
CA GLU A 286 18.16 -31.18 -12.54
C GLU A 286 17.77 -30.21 -13.66
N VAL A 287 17.05 -29.12 -13.36
CA VAL A 287 16.59 -28.17 -14.38
C VAL A 287 17.78 -27.40 -14.99
N PRO A 288 18.05 -27.54 -16.31
CA PRO A 288 19.15 -26.84 -16.96
C PRO A 288 19.03 -25.31 -16.85
N PRO A 289 20.14 -24.56 -16.77
CA PRO A 289 20.11 -23.09 -16.76
C PRO A 289 19.45 -22.47 -18.01
N SER A 290 19.42 -23.19 -19.13
CA SER A 290 18.74 -22.76 -20.36
C SER A 290 17.20 -22.85 -20.27
N GLU A 291 16.66 -23.66 -19.37
CA GLU A 291 15.21 -23.87 -19.17
C GLU A 291 14.65 -22.81 -18.20
N LEU A 292 14.73 -21.54 -18.62
CA LEU A 292 14.45 -20.37 -17.77
C LEU A 292 13.06 -20.41 -17.13
N ARG A 293 12.01 -20.77 -17.89
CA ARG A 293 10.63 -20.78 -17.40
C ARG A 293 10.40 -21.87 -16.35
N SER A 294 10.90 -23.08 -16.61
CA SER A 294 10.83 -24.22 -15.68
C SER A 294 11.62 -23.91 -14.41
N ARG A 295 12.79 -23.27 -14.55
CA ARG A 295 13.62 -22.84 -13.42
C ARG A 295 12.94 -21.76 -12.58
N ALA A 296 12.32 -20.76 -13.22
CA ALA A 296 11.56 -19.71 -12.51
C ALA A 296 10.43 -20.30 -11.66
N ARG A 297 9.66 -21.24 -12.23
CA ARG A 297 8.61 -21.96 -11.50
C ARG A 297 9.18 -22.82 -10.36
N ALA A 298 10.24 -23.58 -10.61
CA ALA A 298 10.88 -24.38 -9.57
C ALA A 298 11.35 -23.50 -8.39
N LEU A 299 11.93 -22.33 -8.67
CA LEU A 299 12.32 -21.36 -7.64
C LEU A 299 11.11 -20.78 -6.90
N TYR A 300 10.00 -20.48 -7.59
CA TYR A 300 8.74 -20.05 -6.98
C TYR A 300 8.17 -21.08 -5.98
N PHE A 301 8.28 -22.38 -6.28
CA PHE A 301 7.87 -23.41 -5.33
C PHE A 301 8.91 -23.63 -4.22
N ALA A 302 10.19 -23.55 -4.55
CA ALA A 302 11.27 -23.72 -3.59
C ALA A 302 11.24 -22.64 -2.49
N GLN A 303 10.96 -21.38 -2.86
CA GLN A 303 10.81 -20.32 -1.85
C GLN A 303 9.65 -20.60 -0.90
N GLY A 304 8.55 -21.21 -1.38
CA GLY A 304 7.43 -21.60 -0.53
C GLY A 304 7.77 -22.72 0.45
N VAL A 305 8.68 -23.63 0.06
CA VAL A 305 9.22 -24.64 0.97
C VAL A 305 10.13 -23.98 2.01
N SER A 306 11.02 -23.08 1.59
CA SER A 306 11.89 -22.32 2.51
C SER A 306 11.07 -21.49 3.51
N ALA A 307 9.97 -20.88 3.05
CA ALA A 307 9.04 -20.13 3.89
C ALA A 307 8.39 -21.01 4.97
N ALA A 308 8.00 -22.24 4.63
CA ALA A 308 7.39 -23.18 5.58
C ALA A 308 8.40 -23.83 6.55
N LEU A 309 9.70 -23.64 6.30
CA LEU A 309 10.80 -24.10 7.15
C LEU A 309 11.49 -22.95 7.90
N ASP A 310 10.95 -21.73 7.81
CA ASP A 310 11.52 -20.52 8.40
C ASP A 310 12.96 -20.20 7.93
N ASP A 311 13.36 -20.70 6.75
CA ASP A 311 14.62 -20.35 6.09
C ASP A 311 14.43 -19.09 5.23
N PHE A 312 14.34 -17.94 5.91
CA PHE A 312 14.13 -16.63 5.29
C PHE A 312 15.22 -16.27 4.29
N ALA A 313 16.47 -16.66 4.57
CA ALA A 313 17.59 -16.33 3.70
C ALA A 313 17.49 -17.09 2.36
N ALA A 314 17.11 -18.36 2.39
CA ALA A 314 16.84 -19.12 1.17
C ALA A 314 15.58 -18.61 0.46
N GLN A 315 14.51 -18.30 1.21
CA GLN A 315 13.27 -17.74 0.66
C GLN A 315 13.54 -16.47 -0.16
N ASP A 316 14.21 -15.46 0.41
CA ASP A 316 14.51 -14.19 -0.27
C ASP A 316 15.36 -14.41 -1.53
N ARG A 317 16.44 -15.22 -1.44
CA ARG A 317 17.29 -15.53 -2.60
C ARG A 317 16.52 -16.22 -3.73
N GLN A 318 15.72 -17.23 -3.39
CA GLN A 318 14.94 -18.00 -4.38
C GLN A 318 13.82 -17.15 -4.98
N ALA A 319 13.12 -16.35 -4.18
CA ALA A 319 12.07 -15.46 -4.64
C ALA A 319 12.61 -14.42 -5.64
N ARG A 320 13.70 -13.73 -5.30
CA ARG A 320 14.31 -12.71 -6.18
C ARG A 320 14.77 -13.29 -7.51
N GLU A 321 15.39 -14.46 -7.50
CA GLU A 321 15.81 -15.11 -8.73
C GLU A 321 14.61 -15.56 -9.58
N ALA A 322 13.55 -16.09 -8.95
CA ALA A 322 12.31 -16.41 -9.67
C ALA A 322 11.71 -15.16 -10.34
N LEU A 323 11.61 -14.04 -9.61
CA LEU A 323 11.08 -12.78 -10.12
C LEU A 323 11.92 -12.22 -11.27
N ARG A 324 13.25 -12.24 -11.14
CA ARG A 324 14.17 -11.83 -12.19
C ARG A 324 13.97 -12.65 -13.47
N LEU A 325 13.77 -13.96 -13.34
CA LEU A 325 13.51 -14.83 -14.49
C LEU A 325 12.13 -14.57 -15.11
N PHE A 326 11.08 -14.33 -14.30
CA PHE A 326 9.77 -13.94 -14.81
C PHE A 326 9.83 -12.63 -15.62
N ASP A 327 10.60 -11.65 -15.14
CA ASP A 327 10.78 -10.37 -15.84
C ASP A 327 11.57 -10.52 -17.14
N LEU A 328 12.66 -11.29 -17.12
CA LEU A 328 13.46 -11.59 -18.30
C LEU A 328 12.64 -12.27 -19.40
N LEU A 329 11.69 -13.12 -19.01
CA LEU A 329 10.80 -13.86 -19.91
C LEU A 329 9.58 -13.03 -20.36
N GLY A 330 9.38 -11.82 -19.82
CA GLY A 330 8.21 -11.00 -20.12
C GLY A 330 6.89 -11.57 -19.56
N ILE A 331 6.95 -12.47 -18.59
CA ILE A 331 5.80 -13.11 -17.92
C ILE A 331 5.68 -12.64 -16.47
N GLY A 332 5.97 -11.35 -16.23
CA GLY A 332 5.95 -10.76 -14.90
C GLY A 332 4.63 -10.93 -14.14
N SER A 333 3.51 -11.15 -14.85
CA SER A 333 2.19 -11.45 -14.27
C SER A 333 2.14 -12.76 -13.46
N GLU A 334 2.98 -13.75 -13.78
CA GLU A 334 3.12 -14.99 -13.00
C GLU A 334 3.80 -14.74 -11.64
N GLY A 335 4.61 -13.68 -11.54
CA GLY A 335 5.32 -13.31 -10.33
C GLY A 335 4.58 -12.35 -9.40
N LEU A 336 3.37 -11.86 -9.73
CA LEU A 336 2.70 -10.81 -8.95
C LEU A 336 2.45 -11.21 -7.49
N SER A 337 1.93 -12.41 -7.25
CA SER A 337 1.69 -12.90 -5.88
C SER A 337 3.01 -13.05 -5.10
N LEU A 338 4.05 -13.57 -5.75
CA LEU A 338 5.37 -13.70 -5.13
C LEU A 338 5.98 -12.33 -4.77
N ARG A 339 5.79 -11.31 -5.60
CA ARG A 339 6.20 -9.94 -5.29
C ARG A 339 5.48 -9.40 -4.06
N LEU A 340 4.16 -9.61 -3.96
CA LEU A 340 3.39 -9.18 -2.81
C LEU A 340 3.84 -9.90 -1.53
N ASP A 341 4.01 -11.22 -1.58
CA ASP A 341 4.49 -12.01 -0.44
C ASP A 341 5.89 -11.55 0.02
N LEU A 342 6.80 -11.33 -0.94
CA LEU A 342 8.15 -10.85 -0.64
C LEU A 342 8.13 -9.42 -0.10
N ALA A 343 7.37 -8.51 -0.70
CA ALA A 343 7.21 -7.14 -0.23
C ALA A 343 6.67 -7.11 1.21
N TYR A 344 5.65 -7.92 1.49
CA TYR A 344 5.09 -8.06 2.83
C TYR A 344 6.16 -8.48 3.83
N ARG A 345 6.89 -9.56 3.54
CA ARG A 345 7.98 -10.03 4.41
C ARG A 345 9.10 -8.99 4.58
N LEU A 346 9.49 -8.28 3.53
CA LEU A 346 10.51 -7.24 3.60
C LEU A 346 10.11 -6.11 4.55
N TYR A 347 8.83 -5.74 4.57
CA TYR A 347 8.31 -4.73 5.50
C TYR A 347 8.52 -5.14 6.95
N PHE A 348 8.12 -6.35 7.35
CA PHE A 348 8.31 -6.85 8.72
C PHE A 348 9.79 -7.10 9.07
N ARG A 349 10.67 -7.27 8.07
CA ARG A 349 12.14 -7.31 8.29
C ARG A 349 12.79 -5.92 8.40
N GLY A 350 12.00 -4.84 8.41
CA GLY A 350 12.49 -3.47 8.55
C GLY A 350 12.98 -2.83 7.25
N ARG A 351 12.69 -3.43 6.08
CA ARG A 351 13.02 -2.89 4.75
C ARG A 351 11.78 -2.24 4.11
N ALA A 352 11.17 -1.31 4.82
CA ALA A 352 9.89 -0.71 4.43
C ALA A 352 9.93 0.01 3.07
N ASP A 353 10.99 0.76 2.78
CA ASP A 353 11.11 1.49 1.50
C ASP A 353 11.10 0.55 0.29
N GLU A 354 11.80 -0.58 0.41
CA GLU A 354 11.85 -1.59 -0.65
C GLU A 354 10.53 -2.34 -0.80
N ALA A 355 9.87 -2.65 0.33
CA ALA A 355 8.54 -3.25 0.33
C ALA A 355 7.50 -2.36 -0.38
N LEU A 356 7.49 -1.06 -0.05
CA LEU A 356 6.60 -0.09 -0.67
C LEU A 356 6.90 0.08 -2.17
N THR A 357 8.18 0.11 -2.55
CA THR A 357 8.59 0.17 -3.97
C THR A 357 8.09 -1.05 -4.74
N MET A 358 8.31 -2.26 -4.20
CA MET A 358 7.87 -3.50 -4.83
C MET A 358 6.34 -3.60 -4.93
N THR A 359 5.62 -3.12 -3.92
CA THR A 359 4.15 -3.08 -3.94
C THR A 359 3.62 -2.08 -4.97
N ALA A 360 4.28 -0.91 -5.11
CA ALA A 360 3.94 0.07 -6.15
C ALA A 360 4.15 -0.46 -7.56
N GLU A 361 5.22 -1.25 -7.79
CA GLU A 361 5.43 -1.96 -9.05
C GLU A 361 4.29 -2.93 -9.36
N VAL A 362 3.86 -3.72 -8.37
CA VAL A 362 2.72 -4.63 -8.52
C VAL A 362 1.45 -3.87 -8.88
N ILE A 363 1.15 -2.77 -8.17
CA ILE A 363 -0.02 -1.91 -8.44
C ILE A 363 0.00 -1.42 -9.90
N ALA A 364 1.15 -0.93 -10.37
CA ALA A 364 1.30 -0.46 -11.75
C ALA A 364 1.12 -1.59 -12.77
N MET A 365 1.60 -2.81 -12.47
CA MET A 365 1.42 -3.98 -13.33
C MET A 365 -0.04 -4.43 -13.37
N THR A 366 -0.70 -4.56 -12.21
CA THR A 366 -2.09 -4.99 -12.13
C THR A 366 -3.04 -3.99 -12.80
N ALA A 367 -2.75 -2.68 -12.72
CA ALA A 367 -3.52 -1.65 -13.42
C ALA A 367 -3.42 -1.77 -14.96
N ARG A 368 -2.25 -2.14 -15.49
CA ARG A 368 -2.07 -2.35 -16.95
C ARG A 368 -2.74 -3.64 -17.45
N LEU A 369 -2.84 -4.63 -16.58
CA LEU A 369 -3.37 -5.96 -16.91
C LEU A 369 -4.86 -6.12 -16.59
N ASP A 370 -5.48 -5.13 -15.94
CA ASP A 370 -6.82 -5.24 -15.34
C ASP A 370 -6.94 -6.49 -14.45
N ASP A 371 -5.93 -6.71 -13.61
CA ASP A 371 -5.80 -7.93 -12.79
C ASP A 371 -6.49 -7.76 -11.42
N PRO A 372 -7.31 -8.75 -10.97
CA PRO A 372 -8.05 -8.67 -9.71
C PRO A 372 -7.17 -8.56 -8.47
N ARG A 373 -5.88 -8.90 -8.56
CA ARG A 373 -4.91 -8.74 -7.47
C ARG A 373 -4.59 -7.27 -7.15
N ALA A 374 -5.05 -6.32 -7.96
CA ALA A 374 -4.95 -4.89 -7.64
C ALA A 374 -5.53 -4.56 -6.26
N GLY A 375 -6.67 -5.16 -5.89
CA GLY A 375 -7.29 -4.97 -4.58
C GLY A 375 -6.40 -5.47 -3.43
N VAL A 376 -5.77 -6.63 -3.59
CA VAL A 376 -4.86 -7.20 -2.58
C VAL A 376 -3.60 -6.34 -2.44
N ALA A 377 -3.03 -5.87 -3.56
CA ALA A 377 -1.86 -5.00 -3.53
C ALA A 377 -2.13 -3.69 -2.80
N HIS A 378 -3.30 -3.07 -3.05
CA HIS A 378 -3.71 -1.87 -2.33
C HIS A 378 -4.01 -2.12 -0.85
N LEU A 379 -4.61 -3.25 -0.48
CA LEU A 379 -4.86 -3.59 0.92
C LEU A 379 -3.55 -3.78 1.70
N ILE A 380 -2.58 -4.48 1.11
CA ILE A 380 -1.24 -4.65 1.70
C ILE A 380 -0.56 -3.29 1.88
N CYS A 381 -0.59 -2.43 0.86
CA CYS A 381 -0.01 -1.09 0.94
C CYS A 381 -0.70 -0.24 2.02
N ALA A 382 -2.03 -0.33 2.12
CA ALA A 382 -2.81 0.35 3.15
C ALA A 382 -2.41 -0.09 4.56
N GLU A 383 -2.24 -1.40 4.81
CA GLU A 383 -1.77 -1.89 6.10
C GLU A 383 -0.35 -1.39 6.41
N MET A 384 0.58 -1.47 5.45
CA MET A 384 1.95 -0.96 5.64
C MET A 384 1.98 0.52 6.03
N HIS A 385 1.14 1.34 5.40
CA HIS A 385 0.99 2.75 5.75
C HIS A 385 0.28 2.96 7.10
N LEU A 386 -0.76 2.19 7.41
CA LEU A 386 -1.44 2.22 8.71
C LEU A 386 -0.45 1.93 9.86
N LEU A 387 0.29 0.83 9.75
CA LEU A 387 1.30 0.42 10.73
C LEU A 387 2.46 1.44 10.81
N GLY A 388 2.77 2.11 9.71
CA GLY A 388 3.73 3.22 9.65
C GLY A 388 3.19 4.58 10.10
N GLU A 389 1.99 4.65 10.68
CA GLU A 389 1.29 5.88 11.11
C GLU A 389 1.05 6.91 9.98
N GLN A 390 0.97 6.46 8.73
CA GLN A 390 0.72 7.25 7.53
C GLN A 390 -0.75 7.14 7.10
N PHE A 391 -1.66 7.59 7.96
CA PHE A 391 -3.10 7.31 7.85
C PHE A 391 -3.77 7.88 6.59
N GLU A 392 -3.35 9.04 6.09
CA GLU A 392 -3.91 9.61 4.85
C GLU A 392 -3.57 8.76 3.62
N GLN A 393 -2.32 8.27 3.56
CA GLN A 393 -1.87 7.37 2.50
C GLN A 393 -2.60 6.01 2.58
N ALA A 394 -2.78 5.50 3.79
CA ALA A 394 -3.57 4.29 4.02
C ALA A 394 -5.02 4.46 3.50
N LEU A 395 -5.69 5.57 3.84
CA LEU A 395 -7.05 5.87 3.36
C LEU A 395 -7.14 5.94 1.83
N SER A 396 -6.17 6.62 1.19
CA SER A 396 -6.10 6.68 -0.28
C SER A 396 -6.02 5.28 -0.91
N HIS A 397 -5.23 4.37 -0.33
CA HIS A 397 -5.18 2.99 -0.81
C HIS A 397 -6.45 2.20 -0.53
N LEU A 398 -7.13 2.42 0.60
CA LEU A 398 -8.40 1.75 0.93
C LEU A 398 -9.54 2.14 -0.01
N GLU A 399 -9.54 3.38 -0.52
CA GLU A 399 -10.44 3.80 -1.61
C GLU A 399 -10.15 3.01 -2.90
N GLN A 400 -8.87 2.77 -3.21
CA GLN A 400 -8.49 1.95 -4.36
C GLN A 400 -8.85 0.47 -4.20
N VAL A 401 -8.87 -0.07 -2.97
CA VAL A 401 -9.39 -1.41 -2.69
C VAL A 401 -10.87 -1.49 -3.10
N HIS A 402 -11.69 -0.54 -2.66
CA HIS A 402 -13.11 -0.49 -3.05
C HIS A 402 -13.29 -0.36 -4.56
N ALA A 403 -12.52 0.50 -5.22
CA ALA A 403 -12.58 0.68 -6.67
C ALA A 403 -12.21 -0.60 -7.44
N ALA A 404 -11.23 -1.37 -6.96
CA ALA A 404 -10.83 -2.65 -7.56
C ALA A 404 -11.90 -3.73 -7.34
N GLN A 405 -12.47 -3.79 -6.13
CA GLN A 405 -13.55 -4.72 -5.78
C GLN A 405 -14.80 -4.52 -6.63
N GLN A 406 -15.22 -3.26 -6.83
CA GLN A 406 -16.34 -2.92 -7.70
C GLN A 406 -16.07 -3.33 -9.17
N ARG A 407 -14.85 -3.10 -9.67
CA ARG A 407 -14.46 -3.49 -11.04
C ARG A 407 -14.54 -4.99 -11.30
N HIS A 408 -14.26 -5.81 -10.29
CA HIS A 408 -14.24 -7.27 -10.42
C HIS A 408 -15.42 -7.98 -9.73
N ALA A 409 -16.46 -7.23 -9.32
CA ALA A 409 -17.65 -7.75 -8.63
C ALA A 409 -17.30 -8.71 -7.46
N SER A 410 -16.36 -8.29 -6.61
CA SER A 410 -15.86 -9.05 -5.46
C SER A 410 -16.01 -8.23 -4.18
N ASP A 411 -16.39 -8.87 -3.08
CA ASP A 411 -16.51 -8.29 -1.73
C ASP A 411 -15.48 -8.86 -0.74
N ARG A 412 -14.59 -9.74 -1.22
CA ARG A 412 -13.60 -10.49 -0.43
C ARG A 412 -12.78 -9.69 0.58
N LEU A 413 -12.50 -8.41 0.32
CA LEU A 413 -11.64 -7.54 1.13
C LEU A 413 -12.43 -6.43 1.84
N ASP A 414 -13.78 -6.47 1.84
CA ASP A 414 -14.62 -5.42 2.41
C ASP A 414 -14.38 -5.23 3.91
N VAL A 415 -14.44 -6.30 4.69
CA VAL A 415 -14.27 -6.26 6.15
C VAL A 415 -12.91 -5.68 6.55
N PRO A 416 -11.76 -6.19 6.08
CA PRO A 416 -10.46 -5.60 6.43
C PRO A 416 -10.32 -4.16 5.94
N ALA A 417 -10.83 -3.83 4.74
CA ALA A 417 -10.72 -2.45 4.24
C ALA A 417 -11.53 -1.45 5.08
N ARG A 418 -12.75 -1.82 5.50
CA ARG A 418 -13.60 -0.99 6.36
C ARG A 418 -13.03 -0.84 7.76
N ALA A 419 -12.48 -1.92 8.32
CA ALA A 419 -11.86 -1.90 9.64
C ALA A 419 -10.61 -0.99 9.66
N PHE A 420 -9.72 -1.12 8.68
CA PHE A 420 -8.57 -0.23 8.52
C PHE A 420 -8.97 1.24 8.29
N SER A 421 -10.03 1.49 7.52
CA SER A 421 -10.56 2.83 7.30
C SER A 421 -11.07 3.45 8.60
N ALA A 422 -11.83 2.68 9.39
CA ALA A 422 -12.32 3.11 10.69
C ALA A 422 -11.16 3.45 11.65
N GLU A 423 -10.13 2.60 11.74
CA GLU A 423 -8.94 2.88 12.56
C GLU A 423 -8.21 4.14 12.08
N CYS A 424 -7.95 4.28 10.77
CA CYS A 424 -7.29 5.48 10.22
C CYS A 424 -8.06 6.76 10.54
N LEU A 425 -9.37 6.77 10.33
CA LEU A 425 -10.21 7.95 10.56
C LEU A 425 -10.27 8.33 12.04
N TRP A 426 -10.37 7.33 12.93
CA TRP A 426 -10.29 7.56 14.37
C TRP A 426 -8.93 8.11 14.79
N ARG A 427 -7.83 7.53 14.30
CA ARG A 427 -6.47 8.03 14.58
C ARG A 427 -6.22 9.44 14.04
N LEU A 428 -6.89 9.85 12.96
CA LEU A 428 -6.84 11.22 12.46
C LEU A 428 -7.74 12.19 13.25
N GLY A 429 -8.55 11.71 14.18
CA GLY A 429 -9.55 12.50 14.91
C GLY A 429 -10.75 12.92 14.05
N ARG A 430 -10.99 12.23 12.93
CA ARG A 430 -12.15 12.43 12.04
C ARG A 430 -13.36 11.59 12.45
N LEU A 431 -13.15 10.62 13.34
CA LEU A 431 -14.20 9.89 14.05
C LEU A 431 -13.92 9.99 15.54
N ASP A 432 -14.98 10.17 16.33
CA ASP A 432 -14.90 9.97 17.76
C ASP A 432 -14.90 8.46 18.11
N TRP A 433 -14.73 8.16 19.40
CA TRP A 433 -14.65 6.79 19.87
C TRP A 433 -15.96 6.00 19.66
N ALA A 434 -17.12 6.62 19.89
CA ALA A 434 -18.42 5.97 19.75
C ALA A 434 -18.71 5.63 18.27
N ASP A 435 -18.34 6.51 17.35
CA ASP A 435 -18.42 6.25 15.91
C ASP A 435 -17.46 5.14 15.45
N PHE A 436 -16.25 5.11 16.00
CA PHE A 436 -15.29 4.04 15.73
C PHE A 436 -15.87 2.69 16.17
N GLU A 437 -16.35 2.60 17.42
CA GLU A 437 -16.99 1.39 17.97
C GLU A 437 -18.16 0.92 17.11
N ARG A 438 -19.11 1.81 16.80
CA ARG A 438 -20.27 1.50 15.93
C ARG A 438 -19.85 0.93 14.57
N ARG A 439 -18.78 1.46 13.96
CA ARG A 439 -18.29 0.98 12.66
C ARG A 439 -17.67 -0.42 12.75
N ILE A 440 -16.97 -0.72 13.83
CA ILE A 440 -16.42 -2.06 14.09
C ILE A 440 -17.54 -3.07 14.36
N GLU A 441 -18.55 -2.69 15.14
CA GLU A 441 -19.72 -3.54 15.41
C GLU A 441 -20.53 -3.85 14.14
N ALA A 442 -20.60 -2.90 13.21
CA ALA A 442 -21.27 -3.03 11.92
C ALA A 442 -20.46 -3.83 10.86
N LEU A 443 -19.33 -4.41 11.21
CA LEU A 443 -18.59 -5.33 10.33
C LEU A 443 -19.33 -6.67 10.24
N HIS A 444 -19.48 -7.17 9.02
CA HIS A 444 -20.18 -8.43 8.73
C HIS A 444 -19.19 -9.45 8.14
N PRO A 445 -18.57 -10.30 8.98
CA PRO A 445 -17.65 -11.33 8.51
C PRO A 445 -18.33 -12.33 7.59
N THR A 446 -17.70 -12.64 6.46
CA THR A 446 -18.16 -13.65 5.50
C THR A 446 -17.13 -14.76 5.27
N GLN A 447 -15.87 -14.50 5.63
CA GLN A 447 -14.72 -15.39 5.43
C GLN A 447 -13.95 -15.60 6.74
N ASP A 448 -13.19 -16.69 6.84
CA ASP A 448 -12.42 -17.03 8.05
C ASP A 448 -11.51 -15.88 8.53
N PHE A 449 -10.87 -15.16 7.61
CA PHE A 449 -10.01 -14.03 7.98
C PHE A 449 -10.78 -12.77 8.37
N ASP A 450 -12.03 -12.61 7.93
CA ASP A 450 -12.88 -11.49 8.36
C ASP A 450 -13.19 -11.60 9.86
N HIS A 451 -13.39 -12.84 10.34
CA HIS A 451 -13.58 -13.11 11.76
C HIS A 451 -12.34 -12.73 12.57
N VAL A 452 -11.14 -12.98 12.03
CA VAL A 452 -9.88 -12.55 12.66
C VAL A 452 -9.78 -11.03 12.73
N THR A 453 -10.08 -10.33 11.63
CA THR A 453 -10.10 -8.85 11.63
C THR A 453 -11.08 -8.31 12.67
N ARG A 454 -12.32 -8.82 12.70
CA ARG A 454 -13.32 -8.38 13.67
C ARG A 454 -12.88 -8.68 15.10
N ALA A 455 -12.41 -9.89 15.38
CA ALA A 455 -11.93 -10.28 16.70
C ALA A 455 -10.80 -9.38 17.19
N PHE A 456 -9.86 -8.99 16.31
CA PHE A 456 -8.80 -8.05 16.67
C PHE A 456 -9.35 -6.72 17.17
N TYR A 457 -10.25 -6.09 16.41
CA TYR A 457 -10.82 -4.80 16.79
C TYR A 457 -11.76 -4.89 17.99
N THR A 458 -12.51 -5.99 18.14
CA THR A 458 -13.28 -6.25 19.37
C THR A 458 -12.35 -6.36 20.59
N GLY A 459 -11.20 -7.02 20.45
CA GLY A 459 -10.19 -7.07 21.51
C GLY A 459 -9.62 -5.70 21.85
N LEU A 460 -9.36 -4.86 20.84
CA LEU A 460 -8.87 -3.49 21.02
C LEU A 460 -9.90 -2.60 21.75
N LEU A 461 -11.18 -2.70 21.38
CA LEU A 461 -12.27 -1.97 22.05
C LEU A 461 -12.40 -2.40 23.52
N ALA A 462 -12.40 -3.70 23.79
CA ALA A 462 -12.45 -4.24 25.15
C ALA A 462 -11.24 -3.82 25.99
N PHE A 463 -10.06 -3.78 25.39
CA PHE A 463 -8.83 -3.32 26.06
C PHE A 463 -8.94 -1.87 26.50
N GLU A 464 -9.41 -0.98 25.63
CA GLU A 464 -9.60 0.44 25.91
C GLU A 464 -10.70 0.69 26.96
N ALA A 465 -11.71 -0.18 27.01
CA ALA A 465 -12.73 -0.17 28.05
C ALA A 465 -12.25 -0.74 29.41
N GLY A 466 -10.99 -1.18 29.52
CA GLY A 466 -10.44 -1.81 30.72
C GLY A 466 -10.93 -3.25 30.98
N GLN A 467 -11.60 -3.86 30.01
CA GLN A 467 -12.15 -5.22 30.10
C GLN A 467 -11.11 -6.25 29.66
N LEU A 468 -10.05 -6.41 30.46
CA LEU A 468 -8.85 -7.19 30.07
C LEU A 468 -9.14 -8.66 29.73
N GLU A 469 -10.08 -9.32 30.42
CA GLU A 469 -10.46 -10.71 30.12
C GLU A 469 -11.20 -10.85 28.78
N ALA A 470 -12.11 -9.92 28.48
CA ALA A 470 -12.80 -9.90 27.18
C ALA A 470 -11.81 -9.59 26.03
N ALA A 471 -10.88 -8.66 26.28
CA ALA A 471 -9.80 -8.34 25.35
C ALA A 471 -8.92 -9.57 25.08
N ARG A 472 -8.52 -10.29 26.14
CA ARG A 472 -7.74 -11.51 26.05
C ARG A 472 -8.42 -12.59 25.20
N ALA A 473 -9.69 -12.89 25.49
CA ALA A 473 -10.43 -13.91 24.75
C ALA A 473 -10.51 -13.58 23.24
N ALA A 474 -10.71 -12.30 22.90
CA ALA A 474 -10.75 -11.85 21.51
C ALA A 474 -9.37 -11.95 20.83
N PHE A 475 -8.28 -11.57 21.50
CA PHE A 475 -6.93 -11.69 20.93
C PHE A 475 -6.46 -13.15 20.81
N GLU A 476 -6.89 -14.06 21.69
CA GLU A 476 -6.64 -15.50 21.55
C GLU A 476 -7.29 -16.06 20.28
N GLN A 477 -8.50 -15.59 19.93
CA GLN A 477 -9.14 -15.94 18.64
C GLN A 477 -8.33 -15.46 17.43
N VAL A 478 -7.70 -14.29 17.52
CA VAL A 478 -6.84 -13.76 16.44
C VAL A 478 -5.61 -14.65 16.24
N VAL A 479 -4.95 -15.07 17.33
CA VAL A 479 -3.76 -15.92 17.26
C VAL A 479 -4.11 -17.33 16.77
N ALA A 480 -5.28 -17.85 17.11
CA ALA A 480 -5.73 -19.17 16.66
C ALA A 480 -6.30 -19.17 15.22
N GLY A 481 -6.93 -18.08 14.77
CA GLY A 481 -7.66 -18.01 13.50
C GLY A 481 -6.78 -17.74 12.28
N VAL A 482 -7.30 -17.98 11.07
CA VAL A 482 -6.55 -17.77 9.81
C VAL A 482 -6.53 -16.29 9.44
N ALA A 483 -5.41 -15.61 9.67
CA ALA A 483 -5.26 -14.19 9.33
C ALA A 483 -4.84 -14.01 7.86
N LEU A 484 -5.42 -13.02 7.18
CA LEU A 484 -4.94 -12.60 5.85
C LEU A 484 -3.58 -11.87 5.93
N LEU A 485 -3.34 -11.21 7.06
CA LEU A 485 -2.24 -10.27 7.28
C LEU A 485 -1.61 -10.55 8.66
N ASP A 486 -0.28 -10.61 8.72
CA ASP A 486 0.49 -10.93 9.93
C ASP A 486 0.44 -9.81 10.99
N GLY A 487 0.13 -8.57 10.59
CA GLY A 487 0.05 -7.43 11.49
C GLY A 487 -0.91 -7.66 12.66
N PHE A 488 -2.07 -8.28 12.40
CA PHE A 488 -3.04 -8.61 13.45
C PHE A 488 -2.48 -9.59 14.48
N ARG A 489 -1.80 -10.65 14.04
CA ARG A 489 -1.23 -11.68 14.92
C ARG A 489 -0.14 -11.09 15.81
N LEU A 490 0.73 -10.26 15.25
CA LEU A 490 1.81 -9.63 16.00
C LEU A 490 1.26 -8.66 17.06
N ARG A 491 0.33 -7.78 16.66
CA ARG A 491 -0.33 -6.84 17.57
C ARG A 491 -1.09 -7.58 18.69
N ALA A 492 -1.89 -8.59 18.35
CA ALA A 492 -2.63 -9.41 19.32
C ALA A 492 -1.70 -10.11 20.30
N SER A 493 -0.57 -10.66 19.84
CA SER A 493 0.42 -11.29 20.72
C SER A 493 1.01 -10.30 21.72
N ALA A 494 1.18 -9.04 21.34
CA ALA A 494 1.66 -7.99 22.24
C ALA A 494 0.61 -7.58 23.29
N PHE A 495 -0.66 -7.47 22.90
CA PHE A 495 -1.76 -7.24 23.86
C PHE A 495 -1.96 -8.42 24.81
N LEU A 496 -1.83 -9.66 24.34
CA LEU A 496 -1.89 -10.85 25.20
C LEU A 496 -0.74 -10.87 26.20
N ALA A 497 0.48 -10.56 25.76
CA ALA A 497 1.63 -10.45 26.65
C ALA A 497 1.40 -9.39 27.74
N TYR A 498 0.86 -8.22 27.37
CA TYR A 498 0.49 -7.19 28.33
C TYR A 498 -0.58 -7.70 29.32
N GLY A 499 -1.66 -8.29 28.83
CA GLY A 499 -2.76 -8.77 29.67
C GLY A 499 -2.32 -9.83 30.68
N ARG A 500 -1.51 -10.81 30.24
CA ARG A 500 -0.92 -11.85 31.10
C ARG A 500 -0.02 -11.27 32.18
N TRP A 501 0.89 -10.37 31.78
CA TRP A 501 1.78 -9.70 32.72
C TRP A 501 1.03 -8.81 33.72
N ALA A 502 0.03 -8.06 33.26
CA ALA A 502 -0.83 -7.24 34.12
C ALA A 502 -1.67 -8.08 35.11
N ALA A 503 -1.99 -9.33 34.75
CA ALA A 503 -2.64 -10.30 35.64
C ALA A 503 -1.67 -10.97 36.64
N GLY A 504 -0.39 -10.61 36.63
CA GLY A 504 0.62 -11.09 37.59
C GLY A 504 1.47 -12.27 37.09
N GLU A 505 1.36 -12.68 35.83
CA GLU A 505 2.28 -13.66 35.24
C GLU A 505 3.69 -13.08 35.13
N ASP A 506 4.72 -13.90 35.30
CA ASP A 506 6.11 -13.45 35.10
C ASP A 506 6.34 -13.01 33.65
N LEU A 507 7.12 -11.94 33.50
CA LEU A 507 7.31 -11.24 32.22
C LEU A 507 7.89 -12.15 31.12
N ASP A 508 8.77 -13.09 31.45
CA ASP A 508 9.37 -13.99 30.46
C ASP A 508 8.34 -14.97 29.89
N SER A 509 7.45 -15.48 30.75
CA SER A 509 6.35 -16.38 30.37
C SER A 509 5.27 -15.62 29.61
N ALA A 510 4.84 -14.47 30.14
CA ALA A 510 3.83 -13.62 29.51
C ALA A 510 4.25 -13.19 28.09
N SER A 511 5.54 -12.90 27.88
CA SER A 511 6.09 -12.42 26.61
C SER A 511 6.59 -13.53 25.68
N ALA A 512 6.46 -14.81 26.05
CA ALA A 512 7.01 -15.93 25.26
C ALA A 512 6.41 -16.01 23.84
N ASP A 513 5.08 -15.82 23.72
CA ASP A 513 4.39 -15.87 22.43
C ASP A 513 4.77 -14.67 21.54
N LEU A 514 4.84 -13.48 22.13
CA LEU A 514 5.29 -12.28 21.44
C LEU A 514 6.72 -12.43 20.91
N ARG A 515 7.63 -13.00 21.71
CA ARG A 515 9.02 -13.26 21.27
C ARG A 515 9.05 -14.19 20.07
N ARG A 516 8.33 -15.32 20.14
CA ARG A 516 8.23 -16.27 19.01
C ARG A 516 7.65 -15.59 17.76
N ALA A 517 6.62 -14.76 17.91
CA ALA A 517 6.03 -14.03 16.81
C ALA A 517 7.02 -13.01 16.19
N LEU A 518 7.77 -12.27 17.00
CA LEU A 518 8.79 -11.33 16.54
C LEU A 518 9.98 -12.02 15.86
N GLU A 519 10.40 -13.19 16.34
CA GLU A 519 11.44 -13.99 15.71
C GLU A 519 11.02 -14.50 14.33
N HIS A 520 9.76 -14.94 14.21
CA HIS A 520 9.22 -15.56 13.00
C HIS A 520 8.72 -14.56 11.95
N VAL A 521 8.03 -13.50 12.35
CA VAL A 521 7.47 -12.50 11.43
C VAL A 521 8.44 -11.32 11.24
N GLY A 522 9.15 -10.91 12.30
CA GLY A 522 9.74 -9.57 12.40
C GLY A 522 8.68 -8.54 12.80
N GLY A 523 9.01 -7.24 12.69
CA GLY A 523 7.98 -6.21 12.63
C GLY A 523 7.82 -5.32 13.84
N GLU A 524 8.92 -4.75 14.35
CA GLU A 524 8.83 -3.59 15.25
C GLU A 524 7.87 -2.52 14.71
N LEU A 525 7.91 -2.26 13.39
CA LEU A 525 7.00 -1.33 12.71
C LEU A 525 5.52 -1.66 12.93
N ALA A 526 5.17 -2.94 12.98
CA ALA A 526 3.79 -3.36 13.18
C ALA A 526 3.31 -3.19 14.64
N LEU A 527 4.24 -3.05 15.59
CA LEU A 527 3.95 -2.77 16.99
C LEU A 527 3.94 -1.27 17.32
N THR A 528 4.55 -0.43 16.48
CA THR A 528 4.66 1.02 16.68
C THR A 528 3.30 1.69 16.86
N ILE A 529 2.30 1.31 16.05
CA ILE A 529 0.95 1.88 16.08
C ILE A 529 0.25 1.78 17.46
N ASP A 530 0.63 0.77 18.25
CA ASP A 530 0.10 0.52 19.60
C ASP A 530 1.13 0.74 20.71
N ALA A 531 2.30 1.31 20.38
CA ALA A 531 3.37 1.50 21.32
C ALA A 531 2.98 2.38 22.53
N GLY A 532 2.05 3.32 22.34
CA GLY A 532 1.51 4.10 23.46
C GLY A 532 0.76 3.25 24.50
N ARG A 533 -0.03 2.25 24.06
CA ARG A 533 -0.84 1.38 24.94
C ARG A 533 0.02 0.34 25.64
N LEU A 534 1.01 -0.17 24.91
CA LEU A 534 1.85 -1.28 25.34
C LEU A 534 3.19 -0.80 25.92
N ALA A 535 3.37 0.50 26.06
CA ALA A 535 4.58 1.12 26.58
C ALA A 535 5.04 0.54 27.94
N PRO A 536 4.17 0.27 28.93
CA PRO A 536 4.61 -0.34 30.18
C PRO A 536 5.23 -1.73 29.99
N LEU A 537 4.62 -2.56 29.12
CA LEU A 537 5.16 -3.88 28.78
C LEU A 537 6.53 -3.74 28.11
N TYR A 538 6.66 -2.84 27.14
CA TYR A 538 7.92 -2.65 26.41
C TYR A 538 9.03 -2.08 27.30
N ALA A 539 8.71 -1.18 28.22
CA ALA A 539 9.65 -0.66 29.21
C ALA A 539 10.16 -1.79 30.14
N ALA A 540 9.24 -2.60 30.68
CA ALA A 540 9.60 -3.75 31.51
C ALA A 540 10.45 -4.79 30.74
N CYS A 541 10.11 -5.04 29.47
CA CYS A 541 10.90 -5.91 28.60
C CYS A 541 12.31 -5.36 28.38
N ALA A 542 12.43 -4.06 28.07
CA ALA A 542 13.71 -3.40 27.84
C ALA A 542 14.60 -3.44 29.09
N GLU A 543 14.05 -3.19 30.28
CA GLU A 543 14.78 -3.26 31.55
C GLU A 543 15.34 -4.66 31.85
N ARG A 544 14.62 -5.72 31.48
CA ARG A 544 15.07 -7.11 31.63
C ARG A 544 15.88 -7.64 30.43
N GLY A 545 16.13 -6.81 29.42
CA GLY A 545 16.82 -7.21 28.19
C GLY A 545 16.02 -8.15 27.28
N ILE A 546 14.71 -8.28 27.51
CA ILE A 546 13.80 -9.11 26.72
C ILE A 546 13.45 -8.36 25.43
N GLY A 547 13.67 -8.99 24.26
CA GLY A 547 13.42 -8.37 22.95
C GLY A 547 14.51 -7.39 22.46
N GLY A 548 15.60 -7.22 23.23
CA GLY A 548 16.78 -6.46 22.85
C GLY A 548 16.49 -5.02 22.39
N ARG A 549 17.22 -4.56 21.37
CA ARG A 549 17.11 -3.18 20.87
C ARG A 549 15.73 -2.80 20.35
N SER A 550 14.91 -3.76 19.91
CA SER A 550 13.55 -3.48 19.45
C SER A 550 12.62 -3.13 20.61
N ALA A 551 12.70 -3.85 21.73
CA ALA A 551 11.98 -3.48 22.95
C ALA A 551 12.40 -2.10 23.47
N GLU A 552 13.71 -1.79 23.46
CA GLU A 552 14.20 -0.46 23.83
C GLU A 552 13.64 0.65 22.92
N ARG A 553 13.58 0.44 21.61
CA ARG A 553 13.02 1.42 20.67
C ARG A 553 11.51 1.58 20.85
N LEU A 554 10.77 0.49 21.03
CA LEU A 554 9.34 0.52 21.32
C LEU A 554 9.03 1.17 22.67
N ALA A 555 9.87 0.96 23.68
CA ALA A 555 9.77 1.65 24.97
C ALA A 555 9.99 3.16 24.83
N ARG A 556 10.89 3.61 23.94
CA ARG A 556 11.09 5.04 23.64
C ARG A 556 9.89 5.72 22.97
N HIS A 557 8.93 4.95 22.46
CA HIS A 557 7.65 5.46 21.98
C HIS A 557 6.63 5.74 23.10
N LEU A 558 7.03 5.62 24.38
CA LEU A 558 6.31 6.16 25.54
C LEU A 558 5.80 7.57 25.24
N ARG A 559 4.47 7.73 25.14
CA ARG A 559 3.83 9.04 25.05
C ARG A 559 4.08 9.74 26.39
N PRO A 560 4.76 10.90 26.42
CA PRO A 560 4.94 11.62 27.67
C PRO A 560 3.57 11.98 28.23
N THR A 561 3.36 11.72 29.52
CA THR A 561 2.13 12.11 30.22
C THR A 561 2.27 13.56 30.67
N LEU A 562 1.47 14.43 30.07
CA LEU A 562 1.33 15.84 30.38
C LEU A 562 0.19 16.00 31.39
N ASN A 563 0.52 16.27 32.64
CA ASN A 563 -0.47 16.63 33.66
C ASN A 563 -0.54 18.15 33.75
N VAL A 564 -1.73 18.70 33.55
CA VAL A 564 -1.99 20.14 33.58
C VAL A 564 -2.96 20.43 34.70
N GLN A 565 -2.50 21.23 35.67
CA GLN A 565 -3.34 21.83 36.68
C GLN A 565 -3.76 23.23 36.20
N THR A 566 -5.06 23.49 36.20
CA THR A 566 -5.69 24.74 35.80
C THR A 566 -6.65 25.30 36.85
N LEU A 567 -7.07 24.49 37.83
CA LEU A 567 -7.92 24.89 38.95
C LEU A 567 -7.06 25.35 40.12
N GLY A 568 -7.29 26.57 40.60
CA GLY A 568 -6.55 27.18 41.72
C GLY A 568 -5.13 27.64 41.37
N GLY A 569 -4.68 27.44 40.13
CA GLY A 569 -3.34 27.85 39.67
C GLY A 569 -3.05 27.34 38.27
N PHE A 570 -1.80 27.52 37.82
CA PHE A 570 -1.32 26.87 36.60
C PHE A 570 -0.01 26.14 36.87
N ALA A 571 -0.03 24.82 36.77
CA ALA A 571 1.15 23.98 36.85
C ALA A 571 1.09 22.92 35.75
N VAL A 572 2.26 22.60 35.18
CA VAL A 572 2.38 21.55 34.19
C VAL A 572 3.49 20.63 34.63
N THR A 573 3.23 19.33 34.63
CA THR A 573 4.28 18.32 34.77
C THR A 573 4.27 17.41 33.56
N LEU A 574 5.45 16.96 33.15
CA LEU A 574 5.62 15.99 32.09
C LEU A 574 6.34 14.78 32.65
N ASN A 575 5.70 13.62 32.65
CA ASN A 575 6.17 12.41 33.34
C ASN A 575 6.56 12.70 34.80
N GLY A 576 5.76 13.52 35.49
CA GLY A 576 6.01 13.95 36.88
C GLY A 576 7.08 15.04 37.06
N GLN A 577 7.82 15.41 36.01
CA GLN A 577 8.80 16.50 36.07
C GLN A 577 8.15 17.86 35.81
N PRO A 578 8.37 18.89 36.65
CA PRO A 578 7.83 20.23 36.41
C PRO A 578 8.26 20.79 35.05
N LEU A 579 7.30 21.22 34.24
CA LEU A 579 7.51 21.84 32.94
C LEU A 579 7.21 23.34 33.01
N HIS A 580 8.23 24.17 32.78
CA HIS A 580 8.07 25.62 32.84
C HIS A 580 7.66 26.21 31.48
N ILE A 581 6.41 26.69 31.38
CA ILE A 581 5.92 27.47 30.23
C ILE A 581 6.03 28.96 30.56
N ARG A 582 6.95 29.67 29.90
CA ARG A 582 7.33 31.05 30.26
C ARG A 582 6.20 32.08 30.06
N LEU A 583 5.49 32.01 28.93
CA LEU A 583 4.50 33.03 28.55
C LEU A 583 3.10 32.66 29.07
N THR A 584 2.42 33.59 29.73
CA THR A 584 1.02 33.41 30.19
C THR A 584 0.10 33.04 29.03
N LYS A 585 0.21 33.72 27.88
CA LYS A 585 -0.59 33.38 26.67
C LYS A 585 -0.28 32.00 26.09
N ALA A 586 0.90 31.43 26.33
CA ALA A 586 1.20 30.06 25.94
C ALA A 586 0.54 29.03 26.89
N ARG A 587 0.41 29.36 28.17
CA ARG A 587 -0.34 28.58 29.18
C ARG A 587 -1.82 28.57 28.85
N GLU A 588 -2.35 29.76 28.54
CA GLU A 588 -3.73 29.96 28.10
C GLU A 588 -4.03 29.21 26.79
N LEU A 589 -3.12 29.28 25.80
CA LEU A 589 -3.21 28.50 24.56
C LEU A 589 -3.25 26.99 24.83
N LEU A 590 -2.40 26.48 25.72
CA LEU A 590 -2.43 25.06 26.10
C LEU A 590 -3.78 24.69 26.72
N ALA A 591 -4.24 25.44 27.72
CA ALA A 591 -5.52 25.19 28.37
C ALA A 591 -6.69 25.22 27.36
N TYR A 592 -6.71 26.19 26.45
CA TYR A 592 -7.74 26.28 25.42
C TYR A 592 -7.76 25.03 24.52
N LEU A 593 -6.60 24.61 24.00
CA LEU A 593 -6.51 23.42 23.14
C LEU A 593 -6.89 22.12 23.87
N LEU A 594 -6.68 22.06 25.19
CA LEU A 594 -7.10 20.91 25.99
C LEU A 594 -8.60 20.83 26.15
N LEU A 595 -9.25 21.95 26.47
CA LEU A 595 -10.69 21.98 26.76
C LEU A 595 -11.56 21.97 25.50
N HIS A 596 -11.09 22.58 24.41
CA HIS A 596 -11.88 22.78 23.18
C HIS A 596 -11.38 21.95 21.98
N GLY A 597 -10.21 21.31 22.08
CA GLY A 597 -9.64 20.52 21.00
C GLY A 597 -9.02 21.37 19.86
N PRO A 598 -8.94 20.83 18.64
CA PRO A 598 -8.35 21.51 17.48
C PRO A 598 -9.06 22.83 17.14
N ALA A 599 -8.30 23.91 16.92
CA ALA A 599 -8.85 25.24 16.68
C ALA A 599 -8.12 26.01 15.57
N SER A 600 -8.85 26.83 14.82
CA SER A 600 -8.27 27.67 13.77
C SER A 600 -7.42 28.79 14.37
N ARG A 601 -6.54 29.38 13.54
CA ARG A 601 -5.77 30.56 13.96
C ARG A 601 -6.67 31.69 14.45
N ASP A 602 -7.75 31.98 13.71
CA ASP A 602 -8.63 33.10 14.02
C ASP A 602 -9.42 32.83 15.30
N THR A 603 -9.89 31.60 15.51
CA THR A 603 -10.54 31.17 16.76
C THR A 603 -9.61 31.36 17.96
N LEU A 604 -8.37 30.90 17.85
CA LEU A 604 -7.37 31.04 18.92
C LEU A 604 -7.00 32.50 19.18
N MET A 605 -6.87 33.32 18.13
CA MET A 605 -6.61 34.74 18.28
C MET A 605 -7.77 35.46 18.97
N THR A 606 -9.01 35.15 18.60
CA THR A 606 -10.21 35.71 19.23
C THR A 606 -10.30 35.31 20.70
N ALA A 607 -10.13 34.02 21.02
CA ALA A 607 -10.19 33.57 22.41
C ALA A 607 -9.09 34.22 23.26
N LEU A 608 -7.83 34.13 22.83
CA LEU A 608 -6.70 34.59 23.63
C LEU A 608 -6.59 36.12 23.75
N TRP A 609 -7.28 36.91 22.93
CA TRP A 609 -7.22 38.38 22.96
C TRP A 609 -8.59 39.05 22.82
N ASN A 610 -9.67 38.42 23.30
CA ASN A 610 -11.03 38.98 23.32
C ASN A 610 -11.49 39.58 21.97
N GLY A 611 -11.15 38.91 20.87
CA GLY A 611 -11.57 39.35 19.52
C GLY A 611 -10.95 40.66 19.02
N GLU A 612 -9.90 41.19 19.66
CA GLU A 612 -9.25 42.41 19.18
C GLU A 612 -8.73 42.23 17.75
N ALA A 613 -9.17 43.09 16.83
CA ALA A 613 -8.73 43.04 15.43
C ALA A 613 -7.48 43.90 15.20
N ARG A 614 -6.35 43.56 15.82
CA ARG A 614 -5.06 44.25 15.60
C ARG A 614 -4.13 43.40 14.73
N ARG A 615 -3.57 43.99 13.67
CA ARG A 615 -2.60 43.32 12.77
C ARG A 615 -1.39 42.75 13.51
N GLU A 616 -1.02 43.35 14.65
CA GLU A 616 0.11 42.96 15.51
C GLU A 616 -0.12 41.63 16.26
N LEU A 617 -1.37 41.21 16.47
CA LEU A 617 -1.71 39.98 17.21
C LEU A 617 -1.24 38.71 16.50
N GLY A 618 -1.04 38.76 15.18
CA GLY A 618 -0.40 37.67 14.46
C GLY A 618 1.03 37.40 14.93
N SER A 619 1.78 38.44 15.34
CA SER A 619 3.12 38.28 15.92
C SER A 619 3.04 37.69 17.32
N TYR A 620 2.14 38.19 18.17
CA TYR A 620 1.96 37.70 19.54
C TYR A 620 1.48 36.23 19.59
N PHE A 621 0.57 35.83 18.70
CA PHE A 621 0.16 34.44 18.55
C PHE A 621 1.34 33.53 18.20
N LYS A 622 2.16 33.93 17.22
CA LYS A 622 3.37 33.17 16.85
C LYS A 622 4.34 33.04 18.01
N GLN A 623 4.48 34.08 18.84
CA GLN A 623 5.33 34.04 20.04
C GLN A 623 4.77 33.06 21.10
N ALA A 624 3.47 33.09 21.38
CA ALA A 624 2.82 32.16 22.31
C ALA A 624 2.94 30.71 21.83
N LEU A 625 2.65 30.45 20.56
CA LEU A 625 2.80 29.15 19.92
C LEU A 625 4.25 28.66 19.95
N HIS A 626 5.20 29.54 19.65
CA HIS A 626 6.62 29.20 19.68
C HIS A 626 7.08 28.85 21.10
N ALA A 627 6.66 29.62 22.11
CA ALA A 627 7.00 29.34 23.51
C ALA A 627 6.43 28.00 23.98
N LEU A 628 5.17 27.68 23.62
CA LEU A 628 4.57 26.39 23.93
C LEU A 628 5.31 25.23 23.25
N ARG A 629 5.61 25.37 21.95
CA ARG A 629 6.39 24.37 21.21
C ARG A 629 7.80 24.21 21.78
N ALA A 630 8.46 25.29 22.16
CA ALA A 630 9.81 25.25 22.72
C ALA A 630 9.85 24.52 24.07
N ALA A 631 8.82 24.69 24.90
CA ALA A 631 8.72 23.97 26.18
C ALA A 631 8.50 22.46 25.97
N LEU A 632 7.63 22.06 25.04
CA LEU A 632 7.25 20.66 24.87
C LEU A 632 8.20 19.85 23.98
N ARG A 633 8.82 20.48 22.97
CA ARG A 633 9.62 19.80 21.94
C ARG A 633 10.79 18.97 22.48
N PRO A 634 11.55 19.39 23.51
CA PRO A 634 12.64 18.58 24.07
C PRO A 634 12.21 17.20 24.58
N HIS A 635 10.92 17.03 24.85
CA HIS A 635 10.38 15.80 25.43
C HIS A 635 9.60 14.95 24.43
N LEU A 636 9.53 15.38 23.17
CA LEU A 636 8.94 14.61 22.08
C LEU A 636 10.03 14.00 21.19
N PRO A 637 9.72 12.92 20.46
CA PRO A 637 10.64 12.35 19.49
C PRO A 637 11.13 13.39 18.47
N ALA A 638 12.37 13.24 18.00
CA ALA A 638 12.97 14.14 17.02
C ALA A 638 12.06 14.32 15.79
N GLY A 639 11.87 15.57 15.37
CA GLY A 639 10.99 15.93 14.24
C GLY A 639 9.50 16.07 14.60
N ALA A 640 9.04 15.62 15.76
CA ALA A 640 7.65 15.81 16.18
C ALA A 640 7.34 17.29 16.44
N ASP A 641 6.17 17.75 15.99
CA ASP A 641 5.62 19.05 16.37
C ASP A 641 4.69 18.86 17.60
N PRO A 642 4.94 19.55 18.73
CA PRO A 642 4.05 19.51 19.88
C PRO A 642 2.66 20.10 19.64
N VAL A 643 2.55 21.05 18.71
CA VAL A 643 1.29 21.72 18.37
C VAL A 643 1.17 21.79 16.85
N PRO A 644 0.95 20.66 16.16
CA PRO A 644 0.92 20.63 14.70
C PRO A 644 -0.22 21.49 14.14
N HIS A 645 0.02 22.04 12.94
CA HIS A 645 -0.97 22.78 12.17
C HIS A 645 -1.42 21.93 10.96
N VAL A 646 -2.57 21.28 11.07
CA VAL A 646 -3.09 20.31 10.08
C VAL A 646 -4.49 20.74 9.67
N GLY A 647 -4.76 20.79 8.37
CA GLY A 647 -6.08 21.18 7.85
C GLY A 647 -6.51 22.60 8.25
N GLY A 648 -5.57 23.52 8.49
CA GLY A 648 -5.88 24.88 8.96
C GLY A 648 -6.19 25.00 10.45
N LEU A 649 -6.05 23.91 11.21
CA LEU A 649 -6.30 23.86 12.65
C LEU A 649 -5.01 23.55 13.41
N TYR A 650 -4.82 24.22 14.55
CA TYR A 650 -3.81 23.88 15.54
C TYR A 650 -4.42 22.90 16.54
N ARG A 651 -3.67 21.84 16.87
CA ARG A 651 -4.06 20.85 17.88
C ARG A 651 -2.87 20.48 18.73
N LEU A 652 -3.09 19.94 19.93
CA LEU A 652 -2.02 19.34 20.72
C LEU A 652 -1.61 18.00 20.09
N SER A 653 -0.31 17.66 20.14
CA SER A 653 0.20 16.43 19.57
C SER A 653 -0.41 15.19 20.23
N GLU A 654 -0.90 14.25 19.42
CA GLU A 654 -1.35 12.93 19.90
C GLU A 654 -0.23 12.11 20.54
N ARG A 655 1.03 12.51 20.35
CA ARG A 655 2.16 11.86 21.03
C ARG A 655 2.24 12.18 22.52
N LEU A 656 1.37 13.05 23.03
CA LEU A 656 1.21 13.31 24.46
C LEU A 656 0.00 12.54 24.99
N ASN A 657 0.15 11.91 26.15
CA ASN A 657 -0.98 11.50 26.96
C ASN A 657 -1.34 12.67 27.87
N VAL A 658 -2.59 13.11 27.93
CA VAL A 658 -2.94 14.34 28.65
C VAL A 658 -3.92 14.08 29.78
N GLN A 659 -3.60 14.64 30.94
CA GLN A 659 -4.51 14.72 32.07
C GLN A 659 -4.66 16.17 32.47
N CYS A 660 -5.90 16.64 32.62
CA CYS A 660 -6.21 18.00 33.05
C CYS A 660 -7.28 17.95 34.12
N ASP A 661 -7.08 18.70 35.21
CA ASP A 661 -8.03 18.78 36.32
C ASP A 661 -9.39 19.35 35.90
N ALA A 662 -9.42 20.35 35.03
CA ALA A 662 -10.66 20.91 34.47
C ALA A 662 -11.37 19.91 33.53
N LEU A 663 -10.63 19.12 32.74
CA LEU A 663 -11.24 18.07 31.90
C LEU A 663 -11.88 16.98 32.75
N ALA A 664 -11.20 16.54 33.81
CA ALA A 664 -11.74 15.52 34.73
C ALA A 664 -13.04 15.98 35.41
N LEU A 665 -13.23 17.29 35.61
CA LEU A 665 -14.48 17.85 36.11
C LEU A 665 -15.60 17.85 35.06
N MET A 666 -15.26 18.10 33.78
CA MET A 666 -16.21 18.12 32.67
C MET A 666 -16.73 16.72 32.29
N GLU A 667 -15.96 15.66 32.54
CA GLU A 667 -16.30 14.27 32.19
C GLU A 667 -17.44 13.64 33.02
N ARG A 668 -17.98 14.36 34.02
CA ARG A 668 -19.13 13.95 34.87
C ARG A 668 -18.95 12.55 35.49
N PRO A 669 -18.13 12.42 36.54
CA PRO A 669 -17.89 11.13 37.20
C PRO A 669 -19.20 10.50 37.72
N GLN A 670 -19.31 9.16 37.60
CA GLN A 670 -20.57 8.46 37.90
C GLN A 670 -20.62 7.77 39.27
N SER A 671 -19.47 7.35 39.80
CA SER A 671 -19.39 6.71 41.11
C SER A 671 -19.03 7.70 42.21
N ALA A 672 -19.52 7.47 43.43
CA ALA A 672 -19.26 8.35 44.58
C ALA A 672 -17.75 8.55 44.85
N ASP A 673 -16.94 7.50 44.70
CA ASP A 673 -15.48 7.58 44.91
C ASP A 673 -14.79 8.45 43.84
N GLN A 674 -15.22 8.34 42.57
CA GLN A 674 -14.72 9.21 41.50
C GLN A 674 -15.18 10.66 41.69
N MET A 675 -16.43 10.87 42.07
CA MET A 675 -16.97 12.21 42.36
C MET A 675 -16.18 12.89 43.48
N LEU A 676 -15.85 12.14 44.55
CA LEU A 676 -15.04 12.63 45.66
C LEU A 676 -13.63 13.00 45.19
N ALA A 677 -12.95 12.10 44.48
CA ALA A 677 -11.60 12.33 43.96
C ALA A 677 -11.53 13.54 43.00
N THR A 678 -12.57 13.76 42.19
CA THR A 678 -12.67 14.93 41.31
C THR A 678 -12.90 16.22 42.09
N LEU A 679 -13.76 16.21 43.12
CA LEU A 679 -13.96 17.37 43.98
C LEU A 679 -12.71 17.76 44.76
N ASP A 680 -11.97 16.78 45.29
CA ASP A 680 -10.73 17.02 46.04
C ASP A 680 -9.63 17.67 45.17
N ARG A 681 -9.71 17.52 43.84
CA ARG A 681 -8.80 18.20 42.88
C ARG A 681 -9.21 19.65 42.62
N TYR A 682 -10.41 20.09 43.01
CA TYR A 682 -10.85 21.46 42.84
C TYR A 682 -10.12 22.38 43.84
N ALA A 683 -8.98 22.92 43.42
CA ALA A 683 -8.14 23.77 44.27
C ALA A 683 -8.50 25.27 44.20
N GLY A 684 -9.46 25.67 43.36
CA GLY A 684 -9.88 27.06 43.21
C GLY A 684 -10.35 27.39 41.80
N PRO A 685 -10.50 28.69 41.46
CA PRO A 685 -11.01 29.12 40.17
C PRO A 685 -10.09 28.70 39.01
N PHE A 686 -10.67 28.55 37.83
CA PHE A 686 -9.93 28.24 36.60
C PHE A 686 -9.01 29.40 36.18
N LEU A 687 -7.73 29.10 35.96
CA LEU A 687 -6.66 30.01 35.56
C LEU A 687 -6.69 31.36 36.33
N PRO A 688 -6.43 31.35 37.65
CA PRO A 688 -6.42 32.58 38.43
C PRO A 688 -5.33 33.53 37.90
N GLY A 689 -5.72 34.75 37.53
CA GLY A 689 -4.85 35.76 36.92
C GLY A 689 -4.94 35.87 35.39
N THR A 690 -5.90 35.18 34.77
CA THR A 690 -6.26 35.41 33.36
C THR A 690 -7.72 35.87 33.28
N ASP A 691 -7.93 37.03 32.65
CA ASP A 691 -9.23 37.73 32.61
C ASP A 691 -9.75 37.88 31.17
N THR A 692 -9.40 36.95 30.28
CA THR A 692 -10.03 36.88 28.96
C THR A 692 -11.46 36.38 29.08
N GLU A 693 -12.33 36.81 28.16
CA GLU A 693 -13.77 36.53 28.20
C GLU A 693 -14.05 35.02 28.26
N TRP A 694 -13.32 34.24 27.45
CA TRP A 694 -13.48 32.79 27.45
C TRP A 694 -13.06 32.12 28.76
N VAL A 695 -12.01 32.64 29.43
CA VAL A 695 -11.58 32.11 30.74
C VAL A 695 -12.62 32.42 31.80
N SER A 696 -13.18 33.64 31.79
CA SER A 696 -14.26 34.03 32.72
C SER A 696 -15.50 33.13 32.53
N GLN A 697 -15.94 32.93 31.29
CA GLN A 697 -17.06 32.04 30.98
C GLN A 697 -16.78 30.59 31.39
N GLN A 698 -15.57 30.09 31.12
CA GLN A 698 -15.18 28.73 31.48
C GLN A 698 -15.07 28.56 33.00
N ARG A 699 -14.62 29.58 33.72
CA ARG A 699 -14.55 29.61 35.19
C ARG A 699 -15.94 29.48 35.81
N GLU A 700 -16.90 30.29 35.36
CA GLU A 700 -18.31 30.19 35.80
C GLU A 700 -18.89 28.79 35.52
N THR A 701 -18.60 28.24 34.33
CA THR A 701 -19.06 26.91 33.94
C THR A 701 -18.49 25.82 34.85
N LEU A 702 -17.17 25.84 35.11
CA LEU A 702 -16.51 24.84 35.95
C LEU A 702 -16.90 24.99 37.43
N GLU A 703 -17.10 26.22 37.91
CA GLU A 703 -17.63 26.48 39.26
C GLU A 703 -19.03 25.89 39.45
N ALA A 704 -19.93 26.13 38.50
CA ALA A 704 -21.27 25.54 38.51
C ALA A 704 -21.24 24.01 38.44
N GLN A 705 -20.34 23.43 37.63
CA GLN A 705 -20.14 21.98 37.55
C GLN A 705 -19.63 21.39 38.87
N ALA A 706 -18.65 22.02 39.51
CA ALA A 706 -18.13 21.59 40.81
C ALA A 706 -19.18 21.68 41.92
N GLN A 707 -19.99 22.75 41.93
CA GLN A 707 -21.12 22.89 42.86
C GLN A 707 -22.16 21.78 42.65
N SER A 708 -22.55 21.51 41.41
CA SER A 708 -23.50 20.44 41.06
C SER A 708 -22.97 19.06 41.44
N LEU A 709 -21.67 18.81 41.21
CA LEU A 709 -20.99 17.57 41.60
C LEU A 709 -21.00 17.38 43.12
N ALA A 710 -20.71 18.44 43.89
CA ALA A 710 -20.77 18.42 45.35
C ALA A 710 -22.17 18.10 45.87
N MET A 711 -23.21 18.68 45.27
CA MET A 711 -24.60 18.40 45.63
C MET A 711 -25.01 16.97 45.30
N THR A 712 -24.60 16.47 44.13
CA THR A 712 -24.91 15.10 43.68
C THR A 712 -24.24 14.07 44.57
N LEU A 713 -22.94 14.24 44.86
CA LEU A 713 -22.19 13.36 45.75
C LEU A 713 -22.80 13.36 47.16
N GLY A 714 -23.13 14.55 47.69
CA GLY A 714 -23.79 14.68 48.98
C GLY A 714 -25.10 13.89 49.02
N ALA A 715 -25.95 14.03 48.00
CA ALA A 715 -27.25 13.35 47.94
C ALA A 715 -27.11 11.83 47.90
N GLN A 716 -26.15 11.31 47.13
CA GLN A 716 -25.88 9.87 47.06
C GLN A 716 -25.41 9.30 48.41
N LEU A 717 -24.58 10.05 49.13
CA LEU A 717 -24.01 9.62 50.40
C LEU A 717 -24.96 9.81 51.59
N GLN A 718 -25.97 10.66 51.48
CA GLN A 718 -26.73 11.13 52.65
C GLN A 718 -27.43 9.99 53.41
N ALA A 719 -28.02 9.02 52.69
CA ALA A 719 -28.74 7.92 53.33
C ALA A 719 -27.82 6.93 54.06
N THR A 720 -26.59 6.73 53.57
CA THR A 720 -25.68 5.67 54.04
C THR A 720 -24.54 6.20 54.89
N LYS A 721 -24.03 7.39 54.58
CA LYS A 721 -22.87 8.05 55.19
C LYS A 721 -23.14 9.55 55.37
N PRO A 722 -24.11 9.95 56.20
CA PRO A 722 -24.56 11.34 56.33
C PRO A 722 -23.44 12.32 56.72
N GLY A 723 -22.46 11.90 57.53
CA GLY A 723 -21.30 12.74 57.85
C GLY A 723 -20.38 13.02 56.66
N GLN A 724 -20.23 12.08 55.72
CA GLN A 724 -19.48 12.31 54.48
C GLN A 724 -20.29 13.16 53.49
N ALA A 725 -21.61 12.96 53.42
CA ALA A 725 -22.51 13.81 52.64
C ALA A 725 -22.41 15.27 53.06
N ALA A 726 -22.41 15.55 54.37
CA ALA A 726 -22.27 16.90 54.89
C ALA A 726 -20.95 17.56 54.48
N ARG A 727 -19.84 16.80 54.43
CA ARG A 727 -18.54 17.30 53.95
C ARG A 727 -18.55 17.61 52.45
N ALA A 728 -19.22 16.79 51.65
CA ALA A 728 -19.40 17.05 50.22
C ALA A 728 -20.20 18.34 49.99
N TYR A 729 -21.32 18.52 50.69
CA TYR A 729 -22.10 19.76 50.63
C TYR A 729 -21.29 20.99 51.08
N LEU A 730 -20.54 20.89 52.18
CA LEU A 730 -19.63 21.96 52.60
C LEU A 730 -18.52 22.25 51.59
N HIS A 731 -18.16 21.31 50.72
CA HIS A 731 -17.27 21.58 49.60
C HIS A 731 -17.93 22.53 48.60
N GLY A 732 -19.19 22.30 48.24
CA GLY A 732 -19.98 23.20 47.39
C GLY A 732 -20.09 24.60 47.99
N ALA A 733 -20.35 24.68 49.29
CA ALA A 733 -20.41 25.95 50.02
C ALA A 733 -19.05 26.68 50.12
N ARG A 734 -17.91 25.97 50.08
CA ARG A 734 -16.59 26.61 50.01
C ARG A 734 -16.30 27.19 48.63
N ILE A 735 -16.83 26.58 47.58
CA ILE A 735 -16.69 27.07 46.20
C ILE A 735 -17.51 28.35 46.03
N ASN A 736 -18.75 28.35 46.51
CA ASN A 736 -19.61 29.52 46.54
C ASN A 736 -20.21 29.70 47.94
N PRO A 737 -19.68 30.63 48.75
CA PRO A 737 -20.17 30.91 50.10
C PRO A 737 -21.65 31.31 50.18
N LEU A 738 -22.23 31.82 49.09
CA LEU A 738 -23.64 32.21 48.99
C LEU A 738 -24.54 31.06 48.50
N PHE A 739 -23.99 29.87 48.30
CA PHE A 739 -24.75 28.71 47.84
C PHE A 739 -25.61 28.11 48.97
N GLU A 740 -26.75 28.75 49.23
CA GLU A 740 -27.66 28.43 50.34
C GLU A 740 -28.03 26.94 50.42
N SER A 741 -28.38 26.34 49.28
CA SER A 741 -28.80 24.93 49.24
C SER A 741 -27.73 23.97 49.76
N ALA A 742 -26.44 24.27 49.53
CA ALA A 742 -25.33 23.47 50.04
C ALA A 742 -25.19 23.61 51.56
N TRP A 743 -25.34 24.81 52.11
CA TRP A 743 -25.31 25.02 53.56
C TRP A 743 -26.47 24.33 54.27
N GLN A 744 -27.68 24.43 53.72
CA GLN A 744 -28.87 23.78 54.27
C GLN A 744 -28.75 22.25 54.22
N ALA A 745 -28.31 21.70 53.09
CA ALA A 745 -28.10 20.26 52.93
C ALA A 745 -27.00 19.74 53.87
N ALA A 746 -25.91 20.50 54.05
CA ALA A 746 -24.87 20.15 55.02
C ALA A 746 -25.40 20.09 56.45
N ALA A 747 -26.20 21.08 56.87
CA ALA A 747 -26.80 21.10 58.21
C ALA A 747 -27.75 19.91 58.43
N ALA A 748 -28.62 19.63 57.45
CA ALA A 748 -29.54 18.49 57.50
C ALA A 748 -28.78 17.15 57.57
N ALA A 749 -27.73 16.98 56.76
CA ALA A 749 -26.90 15.78 56.78
C ALA A 749 -26.17 15.59 58.13
N TYR A 750 -25.68 16.66 58.76
CA TYR A 750 -25.10 16.56 60.12
C TYR A 750 -26.13 16.22 61.19
N GLU A 751 -27.38 16.70 61.10
CA GLU A 751 -28.45 16.30 62.00
C GLU A 751 -28.77 14.81 61.86
N GLN A 752 -28.86 14.32 60.62
CA GLN A 752 -29.05 12.90 60.33
C GLN A 752 -27.87 12.04 60.82
N ALA A 753 -26.65 12.58 60.85
CA ALA A 753 -25.48 11.92 61.41
C ALA A 753 -25.42 11.95 62.95
N GLY A 754 -26.40 12.55 63.64
CA GLY A 754 -26.38 12.71 65.10
C GLY A 754 -25.34 13.73 65.59
N GLN A 755 -24.95 14.69 64.76
CA GLN A 755 -23.91 15.70 65.03
C GLN A 755 -24.49 17.13 65.06
N PRO A 756 -25.41 17.45 66.00
CA PRO A 756 -26.16 18.72 66.01
C PRO A 756 -25.28 19.96 66.20
N TYR A 757 -24.13 19.83 66.88
CA TYR A 757 -23.16 20.92 67.00
C TYR A 757 -22.59 21.34 65.64
N LEU A 758 -22.26 20.38 64.76
CA LEU A 758 -21.76 20.69 63.42
C LEU A 758 -22.87 21.22 62.49
N ALA A 759 -24.11 20.76 62.68
CA ALA A 759 -25.25 21.34 61.98
C ALA A 759 -25.46 22.82 62.33
N ARG A 760 -25.36 23.18 63.62
CA ARG A 760 -25.38 24.57 64.06
C ARG A 760 -24.22 25.36 63.46
N HIS A 761 -23.01 24.81 63.49
CA HIS A 761 -21.84 25.46 62.90
C HIS A 761 -22.00 25.72 61.39
N ALA A 762 -22.62 24.80 60.63
CA ALA A 762 -22.92 25.00 59.22
C ALA A 762 -23.91 26.17 59.00
N ARG A 763 -24.97 26.26 59.81
CA ARG A 763 -25.94 27.39 59.76
C ARG A 763 -25.30 28.73 60.13
N GLU A 764 -24.47 28.75 61.17
CA GLU A 764 -23.69 29.94 61.56
C GLU A 764 -22.65 30.33 60.50
N GLY A 765 -22.08 29.35 59.80
CA GLY A 765 -21.23 29.54 58.62
C GLY A 765 -21.96 30.31 57.52
N TYR A 766 -23.14 29.85 57.14
CA TYR A 766 -23.99 30.54 56.16
C TYR A 766 -24.36 31.95 56.60
N ALA A 767 -24.81 32.13 57.84
CA ALA A 767 -25.17 33.45 58.37
C ALA A 767 -23.97 34.43 58.44
N ARG A 768 -22.73 33.92 58.55
CA ARG A 768 -21.52 34.75 58.43
C ARG A 768 -21.24 35.13 56.97
N ALA A 769 -21.32 34.17 56.05
CA ALA A 769 -21.12 34.44 54.62
C ALA A 769 -22.13 35.48 54.10
N LEU A 770 -23.41 35.36 54.49
CA LEU A 770 -24.45 36.31 54.08
C LEU A 770 -24.20 37.72 54.64
N ARG A 771 -23.76 37.84 55.89
CA ARG A 771 -23.39 39.14 56.47
C ARG A 771 -22.20 39.76 55.76
N GLN A 772 -21.17 38.98 55.44
CA GLN A 772 -20.01 39.50 54.73
C GLN A 772 -20.35 40.09 53.36
N GLU A 773 -21.34 39.52 52.66
CA GLU A 773 -21.80 40.01 51.36
C GLU A 773 -22.73 41.23 51.46
N LEU A 774 -23.61 41.26 52.47
CA LEU A 774 -24.61 42.32 52.63
C LEU A 774 -24.11 43.55 53.38
N GLY A 775 -22.92 43.49 54.00
CA GLY A 775 -22.34 44.55 54.84
C GLY A 775 -22.88 44.52 56.27
#